data_AF-A0A077YV57-F1
#
_entry.id   AF-A0A077YV57-F1
#
_cell.length_a   1.000
_cell.length_b   1.000
_cell.length_c   1.000
_cell.angle_alpha   90.00
_cell.angle_beta   90.00
_cell.angle_gamma   90.00
#
_symmetry.space_group_name_H-M   'P 1'
#
loop_
_entity.id
_entity.type
_entity.pdbx_description
1 polymer ?
#
loop_
_entity_poly.entity_id
_entity_poly.type
_entity_poly.pdbx_seq_one_letter_code
_entity_poly.pdbx_strand_id
1 'polypeptide(L)'
;MMDQADFLSKHNDIRGRTEAQNIECMTGWSDALAAAAATQAARCNLTAPANDERGYSFHSSTTQLTVTEVLEAHWRVYSTAYNYMQGTCDTALATNEECVNALQMLWFEGGEFGCAREKCPNSYMTACAYQAKRYTDSRPFALLADLPPCVMCRSSYPICREKLCSAALVNLTRLYIDHLHKNILETSMAKIDEQVRLFGAKILGNIGKVPTATNTSQCHALQPITMYSRQLPPTTNFYAIGNLDEHWATSNGYTKGHTVGFAVHHNGTCGATVPVYTFYNDILGFVQLTDQSDKDYTTVRGLLKNPEKPNVIGLSCFSLKMEKNDLQTGWSDDLASKASAIAEICKTETPTTDTLGYMIHSSTAQMSPTNVLQEVWEVYANAYDYLTHTCNLNLTSTCSHTLQFLWFEGGQIGCARSECGGNTTQYLTVCAYPHRALPNMRPHTIAPPLPVCSLCGTAFPRCRDDLCCIDPTTVATNTTITTSPTTPESKECGQIPTSQLADFIRLYDKKENRNIFEIDQQVVSALVAKGVSNLGPAGRVAKALNSTACPFMQPIVVLRNDKRKKSIYTIDSTAITAANYHGYVRSGTMGYAVPGKDMCKATTGIYTFRHPCLGFVQLSNLTDVKKLLEDQKWQGYHWRGVEFYVW
;
A
#
# COMPACT_ATOMS: atom_id res chain seq x y z
N MET A 1 -20.76 24.77 -17.49
CA MET A 1 -20.43 23.34 -17.25
C MET A 1 -18.93 23.24 -17.07
N MET A 2 -18.47 22.51 -16.06
CA MET A 2 -17.04 22.20 -15.92
C MET A 2 -16.67 21.11 -16.90
N ASP A 3 -15.54 21.28 -17.59
CA ASP A 3 -15.01 20.26 -18.48
C ASP A 3 -14.22 19.26 -17.62
N GLN A 4 -14.91 18.21 -17.18
CA GLN A 4 -14.38 17.17 -16.30
C GLN A 4 -13.16 16.49 -16.92
N ALA A 5 -13.15 16.38 -18.24
CA ALA A 5 -12.12 15.67 -18.95
C ALA A 5 -10.89 16.55 -19.21
N ASP A 6 -11.08 17.85 -19.45
CA ASP A 6 -9.98 18.81 -19.38
C ASP A 6 -9.27 18.76 -18.01
N PHE A 7 -10.02 18.66 -16.91
CA PHE A 7 -9.42 18.47 -15.59
C PHE A 7 -8.59 17.19 -15.52
N LEU A 8 -9.15 16.05 -15.90
CA LEU A 8 -8.46 14.76 -15.83
C LEU A 8 -7.19 14.75 -16.69
N SER A 9 -7.30 15.20 -17.94
CA SER A 9 -6.19 15.29 -18.89
C SER A 9 -5.11 16.23 -18.39
N LYS A 10 -5.47 17.47 -17.99
CA LYS A 10 -4.49 18.48 -17.55
C LYS A 10 -3.86 18.16 -16.20
N HIS A 11 -4.57 17.50 -15.29
CA HIS A 11 -3.98 16.98 -14.05
C HIS A 11 -2.87 15.98 -14.37
N ASN A 12 -3.12 15.01 -15.24
CA ASN A 12 -2.12 14.01 -15.62
C ASN A 12 -0.96 14.66 -16.40
N ASP A 13 -1.23 15.57 -17.33
CA ASP A 13 -0.20 16.34 -18.04
C ASP A 13 0.77 17.00 -17.05
N ILE A 14 0.25 17.73 -16.05
CA ILE A 14 1.07 18.48 -15.09
C ILE A 14 1.77 17.56 -14.10
N ARG A 15 1.11 16.51 -13.61
CA ARG A 15 1.73 15.51 -12.73
C ARG A 15 2.87 14.79 -13.45
N GLY A 16 2.74 14.49 -14.75
CA GLY A 16 3.78 13.85 -15.56
C GLY A 16 5.03 14.70 -15.75
N ARG A 17 4.93 16.04 -15.64
CA ARG A 17 6.09 16.96 -15.70
C ARG A 17 7.06 16.80 -14.55
N THR A 18 6.63 16.17 -13.45
CA THR A 18 7.52 15.91 -12.32
C THR A 18 8.60 14.89 -12.67
N GLU A 19 8.35 14.04 -13.68
CA GLU A 19 9.22 12.92 -14.04
C GLU A 19 9.52 11.98 -12.85
N ALA A 20 8.62 11.99 -11.86
CA ALA A 20 8.81 11.30 -10.59
C ALA A 20 8.74 9.78 -10.75
N GLN A 21 9.41 9.07 -9.85
CA GLN A 21 9.55 7.62 -9.98
C GLN A 21 8.28 6.85 -9.56
N ASN A 22 7.39 7.45 -8.76
CA ASN A 22 6.23 6.78 -8.18
C ASN A 22 4.89 7.52 -8.37
N ILE A 23 4.87 8.64 -9.11
CA ILE A 23 3.65 9.45 -9.25
C ILE A 23 2.62 8.73 -10.10
N GLU A 24 1.40 8.60 -9.59
CA GLU A 24 0.33 7.86 -10.24
C GLU A 24 -0.57 8.76 -11.08
N CYS A 25 -1.19 8.16 -12.09
CA CYS A 25 -2.23 8.82 -12.86
C CYS A 25 -3.50 8.99 -12.03
N MET A 26 -4.19 10.10 -12.26
CA MET A 26 -5.60 10.22 -11.96
C MET A 26 -6.36 9.29 -12.92
N THR A 27 -7.21 8.43 -12.37
CA THR A 27 -7.86 7.33 -13.11
C THR A 27 -9.24 7.68 -13.63
N GLY A 28 -9.86 8.74 -13.10
CA GLY A 28 -11.22 9.11 -13.46
C GLY A 28 -11.80 10.23 -12.63
N TRP A 29 -13.01 10.63 -13.02
CA TRP A 29 -13.82 11.61 -12.33
C TRP A 29 -14.80 10.94 -11.36
N SER A 30 -14.97 11.51 -10.17
CA SER A 30 -15.95 11.08 -9.19
C SER A 30 -16.90 12.22 -8.82
N ASP A 31 -18.19 12.02 -9.07
CA ASP A 31 -19.23 13.00 -8.72
C ASP A 31 -19.32 13.21 -7.20
N ALA A 32 -19.06 12.18 -6.41
CA ALA A 32 -19.02 12.28 -4.95
C ALA A 32 -17.87 13.19 -4.48
N LEU A 33 -16.69 13.09 -5.11
CA LEU A 33 -15.56 13.98 -4.83
C LEU A 33 -15.81 15.39 -5.37
N ALA A 34 -16.46 15.53 -6.52
CA ALA A 34 -16.87 16.84 -7.05
C ALA A 34 -17.86 17.56 -6.13
N ALA A 35 -18.85 16.84 -5.58
CA ALA A 35 -19.77 17.38 -4.59
C ALA A 35 -19.06 17.79 -3.28
N ALA A 36 -18.07 17.00 -2.86
CA ALA A 36 -17.22 17.34 -1.72
C ALA A 36 -16.39 18.60 -1.99
N ALA A 37 -15.79 18.71 -3.18
CA ALA A 37 -15.06 19.88 -3.61
C ALA A 37 -15.97 21.11 -3.65
N ALA A 38 -17.22 20.97 -4.12
CA ALA A 38 -18.20 22.06 -4.14
C ALA A 38 -18.51 22.56 -2.73
N THR A 39 -18.70 21.63 -1.78
CA THR A 39 -18.88 21.97 -0.36
C THR A 39 -17.69 22.75 0.20
N GLN A 40 -16.46 22.39 -0.19
CA GLN A 40 -15.28 23.13 0.26
C GLN A 40 -15.10 24.48 -0.46
N ALA A 41 -15.42 24.56 -1.75
CA ALA A 41 -15.37 25.80 -2.52
C ALA A 41 -16.36 26.85 -1.98
N ALA A 42 -17.56 26.42 -1.57
CA ALA A 42 -18.58 27.25 -0.93
C ALA A 42 -18.12 27.95 0.36
N ARG A 43 -17.05 27.45 1.00
CA ARG A 43 -16.47 28.06 2.20
C ARG A 43 -15.58 29.27 1.90
N CYS A 44 -15.17 29.46 0.63
CA CYS A 44 -14.27 30.54 0.22
C CYS A 44 -12.98 30.63 1.07
N ASN A 45 -12.39 29.48 1.39
CA ASN A 45 -11.18 29.35 2.21
C ASN A 45 -10.21 28.35 1.57
N LEU A 46 -8.92 28.68 1.54
CA LEU A 46 -7.85 27.85 0.98
C LEU A 46 -7.36 26.72 1.92
N THR A 47 -8.04 26.52 3.05
CA THR A 47 -7.64 25.56 4.09
C THR A 47 -8.54 24.33 4.07
N ALA A 48 -7.92 23.15 3.91
CA ALA A 48 -8.60 21.87 3.98
C ALA A 48 -9.15 21.60 5.40
N PRO A 49 -10.29 20.91 5.52
CA PRO A 49 -10.78 20.45 6.82
C PRO A 49 -9.79 19.45 7.46
N ALA A 50 -9.50 19.62 8.76
CA ALA A 50 -8.54 18.77 9.47
C ALA A 50 -9.01 17.30 9.55
N ASN A 51 -10.30 17.08 9.79
CA ASN A 51 -10.90 15.77 10.08
C ASN A 51 -11.48 15.06 8.85
N ASP A 52 -11.08 15.46 7.65
CA ASP A 52 -11.45 14.76 6.42
C ASP A 52 -10.28 13.90 5.94
N GLU A 53 -10.58 12.65 5.57
CA GLU A 53 -9.60 11.69 5.05
C GLU A 53 -9.24 11.99 3.59
N ARG A 54 -10.06 12.78 2.89
CA ARG A 54 -9.80 13.20 1.51
C ARG A 54 -8.75 14.29 1.42
N GLY A 55 -8.00 14.27 0.33
CA GLY A 55 -7.10 15.37 -0.04
C GLY A 55 -7.88 16.51 -0.67
N TYR A 56 -7.44 17.76 -0.44
CA TYR A 56 -8.03 18.92 -1.09
C TYR A 56 -6.97 19.91 -1.58
N SER A 57 -7.11 20.37 -2.82
CA SER A 57 -6.34 21.50 -3.35
C SER A 57 -7.29 22.65 -3.71
N PHE A 58 -6.87 23.86 -3.36
CA PHE A 58 -7.62 25.08 -3.56
C PHE A 58 -6.79 26.10 -4.34
N HIS A 59 -7.46 26.82 -5.24
CA HIS A 59 -6.90 27.97 -5.94
C HIS A 59 -7.91 29.11 -5.92
N SER A 60 -7.45 30.34 -5.68
CA SER A 60 -8.28 31.54 -5.70
C SER A 60 -7.67 32.57 -6.65
N SER A 61 -8.50 33.18 -7.49
CA SER A 61 -8.11 34.24 -8.42
C SER A 61 -9.19 35.32 -8.47
N THR A 62 -8.82 36.56 -8.79
CA THR A 62 -9.79 37.65 -9.00
C THR A 62 -10.60 37.47 -10.28
N THR A 63 -10.09 36.69 -11.22
CA THR A 63 -10.74 36.35 -12.49
C THR A 63 -11.07 34.88 -12.58
N GLN A 64 -12.08 34.55 -13.39
CA GLN A 64 -12.45 33.16 -13.64
C GLN A 64 -11.45 32.53 -14.62
N LEU A 65 -10.47 31.82 -14.08
CA LEU A 65 -9.44 31.13 -14.86
C LEU A 65 -9.97 29.85 -15.54
N THR A 66 -9.33 29.47 -16.63
CA THR A 66 -9.46 28.15 -17.28
C THR A 66 -8.87 27.04 -16.41
N VAL A 67 -9.17 25.79 -16.74
CA VAL A 67 -8.62 24.62 -16.02
C VAL A 67 -7.10 24.62 -16.10
N THR A 68 -6.56 24.82 -17.30
CA THR A 68 -5.13 24.92 -17.56
C THR A 68 -4.48 26.00 -16.70
N GLU A 69 -5.03 27.22 -16.68
CA GLU A 69 -4.45 28.32 -15.89
C GLU A 69 -4.41 28.03 -14.39
N VAL A 70 -5.45 27.38 -13.83
CA VAL A 70 -5.47 26.99 -12.41
C VAL A 70 -4.36 26.00 -12.09
N LEU A 71 -4.21 24.96 -12.92
CA LEU A 71 -3.22 23.92 -12.66
C LEU A 71 -1.78 24.40 -12.94
N GLU A 72 -1.59 25.26 -13.94
CA GLU A 72 -0.31 25.94 -14.18
C GLU A 72 0.07 26.86 -13.01
N ALA A 73 -0.89 27.49 -12.35
CA ALA A 73 -0.61 28.27 -11.15
C ALA A 73 -0.07 27.39 -10.01
N HIS A 74 -0.66 26.20 -9.79
CA HIS A 74 -0.11 25.23 -8.84
C HIS A 74 1.29 24.74 -9.25
N TRP A 75 1.49 24.43 -10.54
CA TRP A 75 2.79 24.02 -11.06
C TRP A 75 3.87 25.10 -10.84
N ARG A 76 3.51 26.37 -11.06
CA ARG A 76 4.40 27.50 -10.79
C ARG A 76 4.80 27.57 -9.32
N VAL A 77 3.83 27.48 -8.40
CA VAL A 77 4.12 27.48 -6.95
C VAL A 77 5.09 26.35 -6.58
N TYR A 78 4.84 25.13 -7.07
CA TYR A 78 5.76 24.01 -6.84
C TYR A 78 7.16 24.29 -7.39
N SER A 79 7.26 24.67 -8.67
CA SER A 79 8.54 24.82 -9.36
C SER A 79 9.38 26.00 -8.87
N THR A 80 8.76 27.05 -8.31
CA THR A 80 9.49 28.23 -7.81
C THR A 80 9.71 28.22 -6.32
N ALA A 81 8.71 27.82 -5.53
CA ALA A 81 8.72 28.01 -4.07
C ALA A 81 9.07 26.74 -3.28
N TYR A 82 8.85 25.53 -3.82
CA TYR A 82 9.10 24.31 -3.07
C TYR A 82 10.53 23.81 -3.22
N ASN A 83 11.25 23.70 -2.10
CA ASN A 83 12.54 23.05 -2.06
C ASN A 83 12.36 21.56 -1.78
N TYR A 84 12.49 20.72 -2.81
CA TYR A 84 12.32 19.28 -2.69
C TYR A 84 13.28 18.64 -1.67
N MET A 85 14.56 19.04 -1.67
CA MET A 85 15.56 18.45 -0.78
C MET A 85 15.25 18.77 0.69
N GLN A 86 14.92 20.03 0.98
CA GLN A 86 14.59 20.47 2.34
C GLN A 86 13.18 20.05 2.78
N GLY A 87 12.26 19.86 1.83
CA GLY A 87 10.86 19.55 2.12
C GLY A 87 10.06 20.77 2.57
N THR A 88 10.58 21.96 2.31
CA THR A 88 10.06 23.23 2.81
C THR A 88 9.66 24.14 1.66
N CYS A 89 8.77 25.09 1.95
CA CYS A 89 8.36 26.12 1.00
C CYS A 89 9.05 27.44 1.34
N ASP A 90 9.54 28.15 0.32
CA ASP A 90 10.01 29.51 0.46
C ASP A 90 8.82 30.47 0.55
N THR A 91 8.56 30.96 1.76
CA THR A 91 7.46 31.87 2.06
C THR A 91 7.61 33.26 1.43
N ALA A 92 8.79 33.59 0.89
CA ALA A 92 8.97 34.81 0.11
C ALA A 92 8.37 34.70 -1.30
N LEU A 93 8.14 33.48 -1.80
CA LEU A 93 7.69 33.20 -3.17
C LEU A 93 6.23 32.72 -3.26
N ALA A 94 5.73 32.04 -2.23
CA ALA A 94 4.34 31.59 -2.13
C ALA A 94 3.93 31.48 -0.67
N THR A 95 2.64 31.62 -0.36
CA THR A 95 2.17 31.38 1.01
C THR A 95 2.25 29.88 1.37
N ASN A 96 2.22 29.58 2.67
CA ASN A 96 2.18 28.19 3.12
C ASN A 96 0.95 27.46 2.58
N GLU A 97 -0.19 28.13 2.51
CA GLU A 97 -1.43 27.57 1.97
C GLU A 97 -1.29 27.28 0.48
N GLU A 98 -0.80 28.23 -0.33
CA GLU A 98 -0.57 28.01 -1.76
C GLU A 98 0.33 26.81 -2.01
N CYS A 99 1.42 26.70 -1.23
CA CYS A 99 2.36 25.61 -1.36
C CYS A 99 1.76 24.26 -0.96
N VAL A 100 1.04 24.18 0.17
CA VAL A 100 0.37 22.94 0.60
C VAL A 100 -0.65 22.49 -0.44
N ASN A 101 -1.40 23.42 -1.04
CA ASN A 101 -2.37 23.14 -2.08
C ASN A 101 -1.73 22.60 -3.37
N ALA A 102 -0.61 23.20 -3.82
CA ALA A 102 0.15 22.69 -4.96
C ALA A 102 0.71 21.28 -4.71
N LEU A 103 1.24 21.04 -3.52
CA LEU A 103 1.81 19.75 -3.13
C LEU A 103 0.75 18.67 -2.94
N GLN A 104 -0.48 19.00 -2.55
CA GLN A 104 -1.59 18.05 -2.55
C GLN A 104 -2.00 17.64 -3.97
N MET A 105 -2.04 18.59 -4.92
CA MET A 105 -2.31 18.26 -6.33
C MET A 105 -1.23 17.34 -6.92
N LEU A 106 0.02 17.49 -6.46
CA LEU A 106 1.17 16.67 -6.88
C LEU A 106 1.40 15.44 -6.00
N TRP A 107 0.53 15.13 -5.03
CA TRP A 107 0.70 13.96 -4.17
C TRP A 107 0.75 12.66 -4.99
N PHE A 108 1.68 11.76 -4.72
CA PHE A 108 2.01 10.65 -5.64
C PHE A 108 0.84 9.71 -5.84
N GLU A 109 0.02 9.48 -4.82
CA GLU A 109 -1.15 8.61 -4.93
C GLU A 109 -2.21 9.26 -5.82
N GLY A 110 -2.61 8.52 -6.84
CA GLY A 110 -3.62 8.92 -7.82
C GLY A 110 -4.99 8.40 -7.42
N GLY A 111 -5.73 7.92 -8.41
CA GLY A 111 -7.11 7.46 -8.24
C GLY A 111 -8.12 8.44 -8.80
N GLU A 112 -9.34 8.40 -8.27
CA GLU A 112 -10.40 9.30 -8.70
C GLU A 112 -10.31 10.65 -7.98
N PHE A 113 -10.78 11.69 -8.66
CA PHE A 113 -10.88 13.02 -8.10
C PHE A 113 -12.12 13.74 -8.66
N GLY A 114 -12.47 14.86 -8.06
CA GLY A 114 -13.51 15.72 -8.58
C GLY A 114 -13.27 17.15 -8.18
N CYS A 115 -13.59 18.09 -9.07
CA CYS A 115 -13.39 19.51 -8.86
C CYS A 115 -14.68 20.29 -8.92
N ALA A 116 -14.67 21.45 -8.26
CA ALA A 116 -15.75 22.40 -8.27
C ALA A 116 -15.22 23.83 -8.33
N ARG A 117 -16.08 24.76 -8.76
CA ARG A 117 -15.80 26.19 -8.80
C ARG A 117 -16.90 26.94 -8.08
N GLU A 118 -16.51 27.94 -7.31
CA GLU A 118 -17.41 28.81 -6.57
C GLU A 118 -17.07 30.28 -6.84
N LYS A 119 -18.09 31.13 -6.91
CA LYS A 119 -17.91 32.58 -6.97
C LYS A 119 -17.97 33.14 -5.55
N CYS A 120 -16.81 33.48 -5.01
CA CYS A 120 -16.67 34.16 -3.73
C CYS A 120 -16.93 35.67 -3.87
N PRO A 121 -17.10 36.41 -2.76
CA PRO A 121 -17.43 37.84 -2.82
C PRO A 121 -16.50 38.69 -3.70
N ASN A 122 -15.19 38.39 -3.69
CA ASN A 122 -14.15 39.15 -4.41
C ASN A 122 -13.22 38.26 -5.26
N SER A 123 -13.55 36.98 -5.44
CA SER A 123 -12.68 36.03 -6.15
C SER A 123 -13.48 34.85 -6.71
N TYR A 124 -12.82 34.06 -7.55
CA TYR A 124 -13.27 32.77 -8.02
C TYR A 124 -12.40 31.71 -7.39
N MET A 125 -13.03 30.76 -6.70
CA MET A 125 -12.34 29.66 -6.05
C MET A 125 -12.54 28.38 -6.86
N THR A 126 -11.45 27.67 -7.12
CA THR A 126 -11.49 26.29 -7.63
C THR A 126 -11.02 25.37 -6.52
N ALA A 127 -11.81 24.35 -6.21
CA ALA A 127 -11.44 23.29 -5.28
C ALA A 127 -11.40 21.97 -6.04
N CYS A 128 -10.45 21.11 -5.71
CA CYS A 128 -10.42 19.72 -6.13
C CYS A 128 -10.30 18.82 -4.91
N ALA A 129 -11.07 17.74 -4.88
CA ALA A 129 -11.05 16.72 -3.86
C ALA A 129 -10.48 15.42 -4.44
N TYR A 130 -9.61 14.77 -3.68
CA TYR A 130 -8.88 13.56 -4.07
C TYR A 130 -9.16 12.45 -3.07
N GLN A 131 -9.09 11.19 -3.52
CA GLN A 131 -9.18 10.03 -2.63
C GLN A 131 -8.05 10.00 -1.60
N ALA A 132 -6.82 10.35 -2.01
CA ALA A 132 -5.65 10.35 -1.14
C ALA A 132 -5.34 11.75 -0.59
N LYS A 133 -5.06 11.80 0.71
CA LYS A 133 -4.66 13.02 1.42
C LYS A 133 -3.16 13.02 1.66
N ARG A 134 -2.51 14.09 1.24
CA ARG A 134 -1.09 14.31 1.48
C ARG A 134 -0.78 14.28 2.98
N TYR A 135 0.32 13.61 3.33
CA TYR A 135 0.94 13.72 4.64
C TYR A 135 1.93 14.91 4.68
N THR A 136 1.87 15.71 5.75
CA THR A 136 2.58 17.00 5.82
C THR A 136 4.10 16.85 5.85
N ASP A 137 4.60 15.81 6.51
CA ASP A 137 6.06 15.61 6.69
C ASP A 137 6.67 14.76 5.56
N SER A 138 5.83 14.23 4.66
CA SER A 138 6.27 13.51 3.46
C SER A 138 6.52 14.45 2.28
N ARG A 139 7.42 14.02 1.40
CA ARG A 139 7.56 14.58 0.05
C ARG A 139 6.35 14.16 -0.79
N PRO A 140 5.90 15.03 -1.73
CA PRO A 140 4.72 14.73 -2.53
C PRO A 140 4.90 13.48 -3.40
N PHE A 141 6.13 13.19 -3.81
CA PHE A 141 6.50 12.04 -4.65
C PHE A 141 7.98 11.72 -4.49
N ALA A 142 8.41 10.58 -5.00
CA ALA A 142 9.81 10.18 -5.09
C ALA A 142 10.47 10.86 -6.30
N LEU A 143 11.55 11.60 -6.06
CA LEU A 143 12.38 12.22 -7.07
C LEU A 143 13.85 11.98 -6.74
N LEU A 144 14.45 11.06 -7.48
CA LEU A 144 15.84 10.67 -7.38
C LEU A 144 16.59 11.07 -8.65
N ALA A 145 17.79 11.62 -8.47
CA ALA A 145 18.70 11.89 -9.57
C ALA A 145 19.02 10.57 -10.30
N ASP A 146 19.17 10.66 -11.63
CA ASP A 146 19.60 9.57 -12.52
C ASP A 146 18.64 8.37 -12.64
N LEU A 147 17.46 8.43 -12.01
CA LEU A 147 16.43 7.40 -12.17
C LEU A 147 15.31 7.87 -13.10
N PRO A 148 14.94 7.07 -14.12
CA PRO A 148 13.85 7.44 -15.01
C PRO A 148 12.49 7.38 -14.28
N PRO A 149 11.45 8.03 -14.82
CA PRO A 149 10.09 7.96 -14.27
C PRO A 149 9.59 6.53 -14.13
N CYS A 150 8.62 6.34 -13.24
CA CYS A 150 7.91 5.07 -13.06
C CYS A 150 8.74 3.85 -12.62
N VAL A 151 9.96 4.01 -12.08
CA VAL A 151 10.74 2.84 -11.55
C VAL A 151 10.30 2.38 -10.15
N MET A 152 9.29 3.04 -9.59
CA MET A 152 8.76 2.83 -8.24
C MET A 152 7.23 2.78 -8.22
N CYS A 153 6.61 2.15 -9.21
CA CYS A 153 5.16 2.03 -9.25
C CYS A 153 4.63 0.94 -8.32
N ARG A 154 3.44 1.21 -7.76
CA ARG A 154 2.64 0.23 -7.01
C ARG A 154 2.09 -0.87 -7.90
N SER A 155 1.78 -2.03 -7.31
CA SER A 155 1.24 -3.20 -7.99
C SER A 155 -0.11 -2.92 -8.68
N SER A 156 -0.89 -1.98 -8.14
CA SER A 156 -2.15 -1.50 -8.73
C SER A 156 -1.97 -0.53 -9.90
N TYR A 157 -0.78 0.08 -10.05
CA TYR A 157 -0.42 1.04 -11.09
C TYR A 157 0.85 0.65 -11.87
N PRO A 158 0.97 -0.59 -12.38
CA PRO A 158 2.25 -1.16 -12.81
C PRO A 158 2.77 -0.62 -14.16
N ILE A 159 1.98 0.17 -14.90
CA ILE A 159 2.30 0.58 -16.27
C ILE A 159 2.78 2.03 -16.27
N CYS A 160 3.97 2.31 -16.81
CA CYS A 160 4.40 3.68 -17.05
C CYS A 160 3.72 4.26 -18.30
N ARG A 161 2.97 5.34 -18.17
CA ARG A 161 2.37 6.09 -19.29
C ARG A 161 2.55 7.56 -19.08
N GLU A 162 3.07 8.27 -20.08
CA GLU A 162 3.29 9.72 -19.99
C GLU A 162 4.05 10.10 -18.71
N LYS A 163 5.00 9.24 -18.29
CA LYS A 163 5.80 9.38 -17.07
C LYS A 163 5.02 9.24 -15.75
N LEU A 164 3.83 8.64 -15.78
CA LEU A 164 2.98 8.32 -14.63
C LEU A 164 2.79 6.81 -14.46
N CYS A 165 2.81 6.34 -13.21
CA CYS A 165 2.36 5.01 -12.81
C CYS A 165 0.85 4.88 -13.05
N SER A 166 0.45 4.00 -13.96
CA SER A 166 -0.91 3.88 -14.44
C SER A 166 -1.48 2.49 -14.21
N ALA A 167 -2.79 2.43 -13.94
CA ALA A 167 -3.50 1.18 -13.76
C ALA A 167 -3.38 0.28 -14.99
N ALA A 168 -3.30 -1.03 -14.75
CA ALA A 168 -3.25 -2.02 -15.83
C ALA A 168 -4.55 -2.03 -16.67
N LEU A 169 -5.68 -1.75 -16.01
CA LEU A 169 -7.00 -1.67 -16.60
C LEU A 169 -7.49 -0.21 -16.57
N VAL A 170 -8.01 0.27 -17.69
CA VAL A 170 -8.62 1.59 -17.82
C VAL A 170 -10.11 1.46 -18.08
N ASN A 171 -10.89 2.47 -17.73
CA ASN A 171 -12.32 2.49 -17.98
C ASN A 171 -12.59 2.42 -19.48
N LEU A 172 -13.51 1.54 -19.87
CA LEU A 172 -14.11 1.53 -21.20
C LEU A 172 -15.37 2.38 -21.14
N THR A 173 -15.27 3.63 -21.57
CA THR A 173 -16.34 4.61 -21.49
C THR A 173 -17.23 4.51 -22.72
N ARG A 174 -18.54 4.49 -22.50
CA ARG A 174 -19.54 4.51 -23.55
C ARG A 174 -20.00 5.95 -23.79
N LEU A 175 -19.98 6.35 -25.05
CA LEU A 175 -20.53 7.61 -25.52
C LEU A 175 -21.62 7.37 -26.56
N TYR A 176 -22.51 8.33 -26.69
CA TYR A 176 -23.58 8.30 -27.69
C TYR A 176 -23.76 9.66 -28.35
N ILE A 177 -23.82 9.67 -29.68
CA ILE A 177 -24.11 10.85 -30.47
C ILE A 177 -25.54 10.75 -31.00
N ASP A 178 -26.44 11.55 -30.43
CA ASP A 178 -27.89 11.46 -30.67
C ASP A 178 -28.24 11.58 -32.17
N HIS A 179 -27.73 12.60 -32.85
CA HIS A 179 -28.08 12.91 -34.23
C HIS A 179 -27.45 11.98 -35.28
N LEU A 180 -26.44 11.19 -34.87
CA LEU A 180 -25.82 10.17 -35.73
C LEU A 180 -26.25 8.76 -35.35
N HIS A 181 -27.07 8.59 -34.31
CA HIS A 181 -27.40 7.31 -33.70
C HIS A 181 -26.17 6.45 -33.41
N LYS A 182 -25.05 7.08 -33.03
CA LYS A 182 -23.73 6.42 -33.01
C LYS A 182 -23.31 6.09 -31.58
N ASN A 183 -23.14 4.79 -31.31
CA ASN A 183 -22.49 4.31 -30.08
C ASN A 183 -20.97 4.29 -30.25
N ILE A 184 -20.25 4.82 -29.26
CA ILE A 184 -18.79 4.85 -29.23
C ILE A 184 -18.32 4.22 -27.92
N LEU A 185 -17.29 3.38 -28.00
CA LEU A 185 -16.56 2.86 -26.85
C LEU A 185 -15.13 3.37 -26.97
N GLU A 186 -14.63 4.01 -25.93
CA GLU A 186 -13.30 4.61 -25.95
C GLU A 186 -12.64 4.53 -24.57
N THR A 187 -11.33 4.40 -24.56
CA THR A 187 -10.50 4.37 -23.34
C THR A 187 -9.57 5.58 -23.26
N SER A 188 -9.30 6.24 -24.40
CA SER A 188 -8.51 7.46 -24.47
C SER A 188 -9.36 8.68 -24.12
N MET A 189 -8.98 9.36 -23.03
CA MET A 189 -9.62 10.62 -22.65
C MET A 189 -9.52 11.69 -23.74
N ALA A 190 -8.37 11.81 -24.41
CA ALA A 190 -8.21 12.77 -25.51
C ALA A 190 -9.21 12.54 -26.65
N LYS A 191 -9.52 11.27 -26.96
CA LYS A 191 -10.52 10.92 -27.96
C LYS A 191 -11.94 11.12 -27.45
N ILE A 192 -12.22 10.80 -26.18
CA ILE A 192 -13.50 11.11 -25.53
C ILE A 192 -13.81 12.61 -25.68
N ASP A 193 -12.83 13.47 -25.40
CA ASP A 193 -12.97 14.93 -25.46
C ASP A 193 -13.21 15.41 -26.88
N GLU A 194 -12.48 14.84 -27.84
CA GLU A 194 -12.71 15.11 -29.25
C GLU A 194 -14.15 14.75 -29.65
N GLN A 195 -14.68 13.61 -29.20
CA GLN A 195 -16.05 13.20 -29.48
C GLN A 195 -17.10 14.12 -28.84
N VAL A 196 -16.87 14.52 -27.57
CA VAL A 196 -17.77 15.43 -26.86
C VAL A 196 -17.75 16.81 -27.50
N ARG A 197 -16.57 17.37 -27.75
CA ARG A 197 -16.38 18.74 -28.23
C ARG A 197 -16.77 18.92 -29.70
N LEU A 198 -16.36 18.00 -30.58
CA LEU A 198 -16.56 18.16 -32.03
C LEU A 198 -17.88 17.59 -32.51
N PHE A 199 -18.40 16.55 -31.85
CA PHE A 199 -19.59 15.83 -32.31
C PHE A 199 -20.75 15.88 -31.31
N GLY A 200 -20.60 16.57 -30.17
CA GLY A 200 -21.66 16.68 -29.18
C GLY A 200 -22.03 15.34 -28.53
N ALA A 201 -21.06 14.42 -28.43
CA ALA A 201 -21.28 13.12 -27.82
C ALA A 201 -21.66 13.27 -26.33
N LYS A 202 -22.64 12.48 -25.88
CA LYS A 202 -22.98 12.34 -24.46
C LYS A 202 -22.21 11.19 -23.85
N ILE A 203 -21.60 11.41 -22.70
CA ILE A 203 -20.98 10.36 -21.90
C ILE A 203 -22.09 9.60 -21.16
N LEU A 204 -22.23 8.30 -21.43
CA LEU A 204 -23.24 7.44 -20.81
C LEU A 204 -22.72 6.70 -19.58
N GLY A 205 -21.40 6.70 -19.36
CA GLY A 205 -20.74 6.05 -18.22
C GLY A 205 -19.80 4.93 -18.66
N ASN A 206 -19.25 4.21 -17.68
CA ASN A 206 -18.29 3.15 -17.91
C ASN A 206 -18.99 1.79 -18.01
N ILE A 207 -18.66 1.04 -19.05
CA ILE A 207 -19.19 -0.32 -19.28
C ILE A 207 -18.20 -1.41 -18.87
N GLY A 208 -17.24 -1.07 -18.00
CA GLY A 208 -16.21 -2.00 -17.54
C GLY A 208 -14.81 -1.41 -17.64
N LYS A 209 -13.81 -2.26 -17.43
CA LYS A 209 -12.40 -1.90 -17.52
C LYS A 209 -11.66 -2.87 -18.42
N VAL A 210 -10.74 -2.35 -19.22
CA VAL A 210 -9.97 -3.14 -20.19
C VAL A 210 -8.48 -2.79 -20.08
N PRO A 211 -7.57 -3.75 -20.27
CA PRO A 211 -6.18 -3.41 -20.52
C PRO A 211 -6.05 -2.75 -21.90
N THR A 212 -5.12 -1.79 -22.03
CA THR A 212 -4.77 -1.19 -23.34
C THR A 212 -3.37 -1.55 -23.80
N ALA A 213 -2.70 -2.46 -23.08
CA ALA A 213 -1.46 -3.08 -23.50
C ALA A 213 -1.57 -4.59 -23.30
N THR A 214 -1.00 -5.37 -24.21
CA THR A 214 -0.90 -6.83 -24.06
C THR A 214 0.27 -7.15 -23.13
N ASN A 215 -0.02 -7.37 -21.85
CA ASN A 215 0.96 -8.08 -21.02
C ASN A 215 0.83 -9.59 -21.29
N THR A 216 1.41 -10.02 -22.41
CA THR A 216 1.33 -11.42 -22.86
C THR A 216 1.82 -12.42 -21.82
N SER A 217 2.72 -12.00 -20.91
CA SER A 217 3.23 -12.86 -19.83
C SER A 217 2.18 -13.25 -18.79
N GLN A 218 1.09 -12.49 -18.64
CA GLN A 218 0.08 -12.72 -17.61
C GLN A 218 -1.23 -13.28 -18.17
N CYS A 219 -1.57 -12.97 -19.43
CA CYS A 219 -2.77 -13.49 -20.07
C CYS A 219 -2.60 -13.63 -21.58
N HIS A 220 -2.38 -14.86 -22.04
CA HIS A 220 -2.29 -15.18 -23.47
C HIS A 220 -3.64 -15.14 -24.21
N ALA A 221 -4.75 -15.11 -23.47
CA ALA A 221 -6.10 -15.10 -24.04
C ALA A 221 -6.60 -13.70 -24.44
N LEU A 222 -5.83 -12.63 -24.16
CA LEU A 222 -6.20 -11.27 -24.52
C LEU A 222 -6.23 -11.09 -26.05
N GLN A 223 -7.35 -10.57 -26.55
CA GLN A 223 -7.54 -10.20 -27.95
C GLN A 223 -7.89 -8.72 -28.08
N PRO A 224 -7.45 -8.05 -29.16
CA PRO A 224 -7.70 -6.63 -29.35
C PRO A 224 -9.19 -6.38 -29.60
N ILE A 225 -9.77 -5.50 -28.79
CA ILE A 225 -11.10 -4.92 -29.04
C ILE A 225 -10.91 -3.91 -30.18
N THR A 226 -11.30 -4.32 -31.38
CA THR A 226 -11.11 -3.51 -32.57
C THR A 226 -12.40 -2.78 -32.90
N MET A 227 -12.31 -1.48 -33.10
CA MET A 227 -13.42 -0.68 -33.62
C MET A 227 -13.58 -0.96 -35.12
N TYR A 228 -14.81 -1.17 -35.54
CA TYR A 228 -15.22 -1.24 -36.94
C TYR A 228 -16.26 -0.16 -37.18
N SER A 229 -16.08 0.67 -38.20
CA SER A 229 -16.95 1.82 -38.47
C SER A 229 -17.47 1.81 -39.90
N ARG A 230 -18.70 2.29 -40.09
CA ARG A 230 -19.36 2.31 -41.40
C ARG A 230 -19.81 3.73 -41.74
N GLN A 231 -19.58 4.14 -42.99
CA GLN A 231 -19.97 5.47 -43.48
C GLN A 231 -21.45 5.54 -43.91
N LEU A 232 -22.01 4.40 -44.32
CA LEU A 232 -23.42 4.29 -44.72
C LEU A 232 -24.26 3.79 -43.54
N PRO A 233 -25.52 4.25 -43.40
CA PRO A 233 -26.42 3.76 -42.36
C PRO A 233 -26.59 2.23 -42.36
N PRO A 234 -26.67 1.59 -41.17
CA PRO A 234 -26.47 2.23 -39.87
C PRO A 234 -24.98 2.58 -39.64
N THR A 235 -24.71 3.82 -39.23
CA THR A 235 -23.36 4.41 -39.07
C THR A 235 -22.75 4.13 -37.70
N THR A 236 -23.32 3.19 -36.95
CA THR A 236 -22.83 2.79 -35.63
C THR A 236 -21.46 2.15 -35.72
N ASN A 237 -20.65 2.31 -34.67
CA ASN A 237 -19.45 1.51 -34.55
C ASN A 237 -19.79 0.14 -33.98
N PHE A 238 -19.11 -0.89 -34.48
CA PHE A 238 -19.12 -2.25 -33.97
C PHE A 238 -17.77 -2.54 -33.33
N TYR A 239 -17.74 -3.04 -32.10
CA TYR A 239 -16.50 -3.39 -31.41
C TYR A 239 -16.46 -4.89 -31.19
N ALA A 240 -15.40 -5.54 -31.64
CA ALA A 240 -15.31 -6.98 -31.59
C ALA A 240 -13.91 -7.48 -31.23
N ILE A 241 -13.87 -8.72 -30.76
CA ILE A 241 -12.65 -9.47 -30.49
C ILE A 241 -12.61 -10.69 -31.40
N GLY A 242 -11.46 -10.91 -32.03
CA GLY A 242 -11.20 -12.11 -32.81
C GLY A 242 -11.54 -12.01 -34.30
N ASN A 243 -11.07 -13.02 -35.03
CA ASN A 243 -11.05 -12.99 -36.49
C ASN A 243 -12.44 -13.20 -37.12
N LEU A 244 -13.34 -13.93 -36.46
CA LEU A 244 -14.67 -14.24 -37.02
C LEU A 244 -15.50 -12.97 -37.22
N ASP A 245 -15.50 -12.10 -36.21
CA ASP A 245 -16.21 -10.83 -36.24
C ASP A 245 -15.58 -9.83 -37.23
N GLU A 246 -14.25 -9.88 -37.41
CA GLU A 246 -13.55 -9.09 -38.42
C GLU A 246 -14.06 -9.43 -39.83
N HIS A 247 -14.12 -10.72 -40.17
CA HIS A 247 -14.62 -11.17 -41.47
C HIS A 247 -16.08 -10.76 -41.69
N TRP A 248 -16.91 -10.87 -40.65
CA TRP A 248 -18.29 -10.42 -40.72
C TRP A 248 -18.38 -8.91 -40.94
N ALA A 249 -17.63 -8.11 -40.18
CA ALA A 249 -17.65 -6.65 -40.26
C ALA A 249 -17.21 -6.16 -41.65
N THR A 250 -16.11 -6.68 -42.17
CA THR A 250 -15.61 -6.30 -43.50
C THR A 250 -16.55 -6.73 -44.61
N SER A 251 -17.19 -7.90 -44.49
CA SER A 251 -18.19 -8.37 -45.47
C SER A 251 -19.47 -7.52 -45.46
N ASN A 252 -19.76 -6.83 -44.37
CA ASN A 252 -20.92 -5.97 -44.20
C ASN A 252 -20.60 -4.46 -44.35
N GLY A 253 -19.47 -4.14 -44.99
CA GLY A 253 -19.10 -2.77 -45.36
C GLY A 253 -18.54 -1.93 -44.21
N TYR A 254 -18.17 -2.55 -43.09
CA TYR A 254 -17.45 -1.86 -42.03
C TYR A 254 -15.95 -1.80 -42.35
N THR A 255 -15.34 -0.68 -41.97
CA THR A 255 -13.91 -0.42 -42.08
C THR A 255 -13.24 -0.58 -40.73
N LYS A 256 -12.11 -1.28 -40.71
CA LYS A 256 -11.31 -1.52 -39.51
C LYS A 256 -10.69 -0.20 -39.02
N GLY A 257 -10.93 0.12 -37.76
CA GLY A 257 -10.38 1.27 -37.06
C GLY A 257 -9.28 0.87 -36.07
N HIS A 258 -9.11 1.68 -35.02
CA HIS A 258 -8.11 1.42 -33.98
C HIS A 258 -8.57 0.37 -32.95
N THR A 259 -7.60 -0.14 -32.21
CA THR A 259 -7.84 -0.96 -31.02
C THR A 259 -8.11 -0.05 -29.82
N VAL A 260 -9.25 -0.26 -29.13
CA VAL A 260 -9.63 0.52 -27.93
C VAL A 260 -9.13 -0.10 -26.63
N GLY A 261 -8.79 -1.38 -26.65
CA GLY A 261 -8.30 -2.13 -25.51
C GLY A 261 -8.21 -3.61 -25.85
N PHE A 262 -8.12 -4.47 -24.84
CA PHE A 262 -8.07 -5.91 -25.01
C PHE A 262 -9.14 -6.58 -24.13
N ALA A 263 -9.69 -7.70 -24.57
CA ALA A 263 -10.66 -8.48 -23.81
C ALA A 263 -10.48 -9.98 -24.11
N VAL A 264 -11.28 -10.81 -23.46
CA VAL A 264 -11.27 -12.27 -23.58
C VAL A 264 -12.66 -12.77 -23.98
N HIS A 265 -12.74 -13.96 -24.60
CA HIS A 265 -14.02 -14.54 -25.03
C HIS A 265 -14.88 -15.10 -23.90
N HIS A 266 -14.28 -15.59 -22.81
CA HIS A 266 -15.00 -16.34 -21.78
C HIS A 266 -14.90 -15.68 -20.41
N ASN A 267 -16.03 -15.65 -19.70
CA ASN A 267 -16.08 -15.23 -18.29
C ASN A 267 -15.09 -16.04 -17.44
N GLY A 268 -14.41 -15.38 -16.51
CA GLY A 268 -13.37 -15.92 -15.64
C GLY A 268 -11.99 -16.04 -16.30
N THR A 269 -11.90 -15.95 -17.64
CA THR A 269 -10.60 -16.02 -18.32
C THR A 269 -9.77 -14.79 -17.95
N CYS A 270 -8.58 -15.01 -17.40
CA CYS A 270 -7.70 -13.96 -16.90
C CYS A 270 -8.37 -12.99 -15.91
N GLY A 271 -9.35 -13.49 -15.14
CA GLY A 271 -10.09 -12.70 -14.16
C GLY A 271 -11.14 -11.75 -14.75
N ALA A 272 -11.44 -11.82 -16.05
CA ALA A 272 -12.50 -11.01 -16.64
C ALA A 272 -13.87 -11.44 -16.11
N THR A 273 -14.66 -10.50 -15.59
CA THR A 273 -15.95 -10.77 -14.94
C THR A 273 -17.14 -10.03 -15.55
N VAL A 274 -16.89 -9.03 -16.40
CA VAL A 274 -17.92 -8.15 -16.97
C VAL A 274 -18.19 -8.57 -18.41
N PRO A 275 -19.35 -9.18 -18.72
CA PRO A 275 -19.74 -9.48 -20.11
C PRO A 275 -20.14 -8.18 -20.83
N VAL A 276 -19.89 -8.12 -22.13
CA VAL A 276 -20.42 -7.08 -23.02
C VAL A 276 -21.30 -7.74 -24.06
N TYR A 277 -22.60 -7.44 -24.01
CA TYR A 277 -23.60 -7.93 -24.95
C TYR A 277 -23.69 -7.01 -26.15
N THR A 278 -23.76 -7.59 -27.34
CA THR A 278 -23.94 -6.85 -28.59
C THR A 278 -25.37 -7.02 -29.08
N PHE A 279 -26.07 -5.92 -29.28
CA PHE A 279 -27.40 -5.89 -29.87
C PHE A 279 -27.32 -5.17 -31.22
N TYR A 280 -28.06 -5.68 -32.20
CA TYR A 280 -28.11 -5.13 -33.55
C TYR A 280 -29.55 -4.84 -33.96
N ASN A 281 -29.74 -3.71 -34.63
CA ASN A 281 -30.98 -3.34 -35.27
C ASN A 281 -30.72 -2.85 -36.69
N ASP A 282 -31.56 -3.25 -37.64
CA ASP A 282 -31.37 -2.91 -39.06
C ASP A 282 -31.41 -1.39 -39.34
N ILE A 283 -32.10 -0.62 -38.49
CA ILE A 283 -32.25 0.84 -38.64
C ILE A 283 -31.20 1.57 -37.79
N LEU A 284 -31.08 1.19 -36.52
CA LEU A 284 -30.27 1.90 -35.52
C LEU A 284 -28.83 1.38 -35.41
N GLY A 285 -28.52 0.21 -35.99
CA GLY A 285 -27.22 -0.42 -35.92
C GLY A 285 -26.90 -1.09 -34.59
N PHE A 286 -25.63 -1.08 -34.23
CA PHE A 286 -25.09 -1.74 -33.04
C PHE A 286 -25.18 -0.89 -31.77
N VAL A 287 -25.50 -1.57 -30.67
CA VAL A 287 -25.30 -1.08 -29.31
C VAL A 287 -24.67 -2.18 -28.45
N GLN A 288 -23.72 -1.81 -27.60
CA GLN A 288 -22.99 -2.74 -26.74
C GLN A 288 -23.10 -2.31 -25.27
N LEU A 289 -23.55 -3.24 -24.42
CA LEU A 289 -24.00 -2.99 -23.04
C LEU A 289 -23.51 -4.09 -22.09
N THR A 290 -23.33 -3.79 -20.80
CA THR A 290 -22.92 -4.77 -19.78
C THR A 290 -24.05 -5.51 -19.11
N ASP A 291 -25.24 -4.93 -19.12
CA ASP A 291 -26.43 -5.54 -18.54
C ASP A 291 -27.64 -5.34 -19.45
N GLN A 292 -28.69 -6.11 -19.20
CA GLN A 292 -29.98 -5.90 -19.86
C GLN A 292 -30.80 -4.80 -19.20
N SER A 293 -30.36 -4.23 -18.06
CA SER A 293 -31.10 -3.24 -17.27
C SER A 293 -30.93 -1.81 -17.75
N ASP A 294 -29.98 -1.53 -18.66
CA ASP A 294 -29.79 -0.23 -19.34
C ASP A 294 -30.94 0.11 -20.33
N LYS A 295 -32.18 -0.29 -19.98
CA LYS A 295 -33.45 -0.09 -20.70
C LYS A 295 -34.01 1.33 -20.60
N ASP A 296 -33.37 2.21 -19.84
CA ASP A 296 -33.89 3.55 -19.55
C ASP A 296 -33.62 4.57 -20.67
N TYR A 297 -32.81 4.24 -21.67
CA TYR A 297 -32.82 5.01 -22.91
C TYR A 297 -34.00 4.58 -23.79
N THR A 298 -34.92 5.53 -24.06
CA THR A 298 -36.08 5.38 -24.93
C THR A 298 -35.77 4.74 -26.30
N THR A 299 -34.53 4.87 -26.77
CA THR A 299 -34.00 4.22 -27.97
C THR A 299 -33.96 2.68 -27.85
N VAL A 300 -33.65 2.13 -26.67
CA VAL A 300 -33.60 0.67 -26.42
C VAL A 300 -35.00 0.09 -26.23
N ARG A 301 -35.97 0.87 -25.73
CA ARG A 301 -37.38 0.42 -25.64
C ARG A 301 -37.99 0.09 -27.01
N GLY A 302 -37.51 0.71 -28.09
CA GLY A 302 -37.90 0.35 -29.45
C GLY A 302 -37.42 -1.04 -29.86
N LEU A 303 -36.31 -1.53 -29.28
CA LEU A 303 -35.64 -2.77 -29.66
C LEU A 303 -36.12 -3.99 -28.88
N LEU A 304 -36.63 -3.81 -27.66
CA LEU A 304 -36.96 -4.92 -26.76
C LEU A 304 -38.47 -5.14 -26.63
N LYS A 305 -39.15 -5.47 -27.74
CA LYS A 305 -40.50 -6.06 -27.72
C LYS A 305 -40.43 -7.59 -27.58
N ASN A 306 -40.04 -8.10 -26.41
CA ASN A 306 -40.62 -9.30 -25.77
C ASN A 306 -39.84 -9.64 -24.48
N PRO A 307 -40.40 -9.43 -23.28
CA PRO A 307 -39.76 -9.81 -22.02
C PRO A 307 -40.22 -11.20 -21.59
N GLU A 308 -39.58 -12.26 -22.08
CA GLU A 308 -39.68 -13.57 -21.43
C GLU A 308 -38.54 -13.72 -20.42
N LYS A 309 -38.96 -13.96 -19.17
CA LYS A 309 -38.15 -13.99 -17.94
C LYS A 309 -37.21 -15.21 -17.92
N PRO A 310 -35.92 -15.04 -17.57
CA PRO A 310 -35.15 -16.09 -16.94
C PRO A 310 -35.08 -15.85 -15.43
N ASN A 311 -35.46 -16.88 -14.67
CA ASN A 311 -35.39 -16.95 -13.22
C ASN A 311 -33.96 -16.75 -12.71
N VAL A 312 -33.72 -15.69 -11.94
CA VAL A 312 -32.50 -15.51 -11.14
C VAL A 312 -32.72 -16.23 -9.81
N ILE A 313 -32.15 -17.42 -9.68
CA ILE A 313 -32.10 -18.18 -8.43
C ILE A 313 -30.74 -17.89 -7.76
N GLY A 314 -30.79 -17.21 -6.62
CA GLY A 314 -29.88 -17.44 -5.49
C GLY A 314 -28.44 -16.92 -5.58
N LEU A 315 -28.24 -15.62 -5.34
CA LEU A 315 -26.99 -15.13 -4.75
C LEU A 315 -27.14 -15.20 -3.22
N SER A 316 -26.55 -16.22 -2.60
CA SER A 316 -26.41 -16.28 -1.15
C SER A 316 -25.35 -15.28 -0.71
N CYS A 317 -25.75 -14.34 0.13
CA CYS A 317 -24.88 -13.35 0.75
C CYS A 317 -23.78 -14.05 1.56
N PHE A 318 -22.55 -13.77 1.18
CA PHE A 318 -21.36 -13.93 2.02
C PHE A 318 -21.58 -13.24 3.37
N SER A 319 -21.37 -13.98 4.46
CA SER A 319 -21.14 -13.43 5.80
C SER A 319 -19.73 -13.84 6.23
N LEU A 320 -18.76 -12.94 6.06
CA LEU A 320 -17.45 -13.06 6.70
C LEU A 320 -17.47 -12.19 7.95
N LYS A 321 -17.35 -12.84 9.10
CA LYS A 321 -17.27 -12.23 10.43
C LYS A 321 -15.94 -12.64 11.09
N MET A 322 -15.35 -11.63 11.73
CA MET A 322 -14.40 -11.62 12.86
C MET A 322 -12.89 -11.62 12.51
N GLU A 323 -12.13 -10.55 12.80
CA GLU A 323 -11.62 -9.98 14.08
C GLU A 323 -10.37 -10.70 14.64
N LYS A 324 -9.17 -10.06 14.63
CA LYS A 324 -8.46 -9.41 15.78
C LYS A 324 -6.94 -9.16 15.54
N ASN A 325 -6.53 -7.90 15.79
CA ASN A 325 -5.26 -7.30 16.28
C ASN A 325 -3.90 -8.08 16.25
N ASP A 326 -2.85 -7.54 15.60
CA ASP A 326 -1.86 -6.56 16.16
C ASP A 326 -0.55 -6.45 15.30
N LEU A 327 -0.25 -5.22 14.85
CA LEU A 327 1.06 -4.51 14.88
C LEU A 327 2.36 -5.00 14.16
N GLN A 328 2.30 -5.40 12.90
CA GLN A 328 3.18 -4.94 11.81
C GLN A 328 2.42 -5.37 10.58
N THR A 329 1.55 -4.47 10.09
CA THR A 329 0.51 -4.76 9.09
C THR A 329 -0.03 -6.18 9.27
N GLY A 330 -0.88 -6.40 10.28
CA GLY A 330 -0.97 -7.64 11.06
C GLY A 330 -1.07 -9.00 10.33
N TRP A 331 -0.91 -10.08 11.10
CA TRP A 331 -1.07 -11.44 10.60
C TRP A 331 -2.45 -11.65 9.96
N SER A 332 -2.48 -12.40 8.85
CA SER A 332 -3.71 -12.83 8.20
C SER A 332 -3.72 -14.34 8.04
N ASP A 333 -4.69 -14.98 8.70
CA ASP A 333 -4.92 -16.42 8.57
C ASP A 333 -5.35 -16.81 7.16
N ASP A 334 -6.00 -15.91 6.41
CA ASP A 334 -6.32 -16.12 4.99
C ASP A 334 -5.03 -16.19 4.15
N LEU A 335 -4.11 -15.24 4.34
CA LEU A 335 -2.82 -15.26 3.66
C LEU A 335 -1.99 -16.47 4.08
N ALA A 336 -2.03 -16.86 5.36
CA ALA A 336 -1.31 -18.03 5.85
C ALA A 336 -1.87 -19.33 5.26
N SER A 337 -3.19 -19.43 5.11
CA SER A 337 -3.86 -20.56 4.46
C SER A 337 -3.47 -20.66 2.98
N LYS A 338 -3.43 -19.52 2.27
CA LYS A 338 -2.96 -19.46 0.88
C LYS A 338 -1.48 -19.82 0.77
N ALA A 339 -0.65 -19.35 1.69
CA ALA A 339 0.76 -19.72 1.76
C ALA A 339 0.93 -21.24 2.01
N SER A 340 0.08 -21.85 2.85
CA SER A 340 0.09 -23.30 3.11
C SER A 340 -0.21 -24.08 1.84
N ALA A 341 -1.25 -23.68 1.10
CA ALA A 341 -1.61 -24.32 -0.16
C ALA A 341 -0.45 -24.30 -1.17
N ILE A 342 0.33 -23.21 -1.22
CA ILE A 342 1.53 -23.14 -2.07
C ILE A 342 2.67 -23.99 -1.51
N ALA A 343 2.90 -23.95 -0.20
CA ALA A 343 3.96 -24.73 0.44
C ALA A 343 3.74 -26.25 0.24
N GLU A 344 2.50 -26.71 0.30
CA GLU A 344 2.09 -28.11 0.12
C GLU A 344 2.30 -28.62 -1.32
N ILE A 345 2.34 -27.74 -2.32
CA ILE A 345 2.70 -28.11 -3.71
C ILE A 345 4.19 -28.47 -3.82
N CYS A 346 5.02 -28.02 -2.87
CA CYS A 346 6.45 -28.33 -2.82
C CYS A 346 7.22 -27.91 -4.09
N LYS A 347 6.87 -26.74 -4.65
CA LYS A 347 7.59 -26.10 -5.76
C LYS A 347 8.15 -24.76 -5.32
N THR A 348 9.34 -24.42 -5.82
CA THR A 348 10.02 -23.13 -5.55
C THR A 348 9.60 -22.02 -6.52
N GLU A 349 8.62 -22.28 -7.39
CA GLU A 349 8.09 -21.33 -8.36
C GLU A 349 6.86 -20.63 -7.78
N THR A 350 6.79 -19.30 -7.90
CA THR A 350 5.58 -18.56 -7.53
C THR A 350 4.46 -18.81 -8.54
N PRO A 351 3.21 -18.97 -8.11
CA PRO A 351 2.06 -18.99 -9.01
C PRO A 351 2.03 -17.72 -9.87
N THR A 352 1.97 -17.86 -11.20
CA THR A 352 2.03 -16.70 -12.11
C THR A 352 0.71 -15.94 -12.21
N THR A 353 -0.42 -16.63 -11.98
CA THR A 353 -1.79 -16.11 -12.14
C THR A 353 -2.38 -15.49 -10.87
N ASP A 354 -1.68 -15.56 -9.75
CA ASP A 354 -2.16 -15.00 -8.49
C ASP A 354 -1.94 -13.48 -8.43
N THR A 355 -2.86 -12.79 -7.76
CA THR A 355 -2.77 -11.36 -7.47
C THR A 355 -1.91 -11.08 -6.24
N LEU A 356 -1.71 -12.09 -5.39
CA LEU A 356 -0.87 -12.00 -4.19
C LEU A 356 0.62 -12.09 -4.51
N GLY A 357 1.41 -11.50 -3.62
CA GLY A 357 2.86 -11.66 -3.58
C GLY A 357 3.27 -12.88 -2.78
N TYR A 358 4.31 -13.60 -3.22
CA TYR A 358 4.84 -14.76 -2.51
C TYR A 358 6.36 -14.70 -2.40
N MET A 359 6.87 -14.85 -1.17
CA MET A 359 8.26 -15.19 -0.93
C MET A 359 8.32 -16.68 -0.65
N ILE A 360 9.16 -17.41 -1.39
CA ILE A 360 9.38 -18.83 -1.18
C ILE A 360 10.85 -19.05 -0.85
N HIS A 361 11.11 -19.63 0.31
CA HIS A 361 12.44 -20.00 0.77
C HIS A 361 12.54 -21.52 0.94
N SER A 362 13.64 -22.10 0.45
CA SER A 362 13.88 -23.53 0.54
C SER A 362 15.18 -23.85 1.26
N SER A 363 15.13 -24.84 2.14
CA SER A 363 16.27 -25.27 2.94
C SER A 363 16.26 -26.79 3.14
N THR A 364 17.40 -27.38 3.46
CA THR A 364 17.53 -28.81 3.82
C THR A 364 17.39 -29.06 5.32
N ALA A 365 17.25 -28.00 6.12
CA ALA A 365 17.14 -28.06 7.57
C ALA A 365 15.92 -27.27 8.03
N GLN A 366 15.28 -27.71 9.11
CA GLN A 366 14.22 -26.93 9.72
C GLN A 366 14.80 -25.67 10.36
N MET A 367 14.38 -24.52 9.86
CA MET A 367 14.85 -23.21 10.31
C MET A 367 13.78 -22.45 11.08
N SER A 368 14.21 -21.55 11.98
CA SER A 368 13.35 -20.55 12.58
C SER A 368 12.98 -19.46 11.56
N PRO A 369 11.88 -18.71 11.74
CA PRO A 369 11.56 -17.58 10.88
C PRO A 369 12.70 -16.57 10.77
N THR A 370 13.39 -16.25 11.88
CA THR A 370 14.54 -15.34 11.88
C THR A 370 15.65 -15.83 10.96
N ASN A 371 16.00 -17.13 11.01
CA ASN A 371 17.07 -17.66 10.17
C ASN A 371 16.66 -17.68 8.69
N VAL A 372 15.40 -17.98 8.38
CA VAL A 372 14.88 -17.89 7.00
C VAL A 372 15.03 -16.47 6.46
N LEU A 373 14.61 -15.46 7.24
CA LEU A 373 14.71 -14.06 6.81
C LEU A 373 16.17 -13.59 6.67
N GLN A 374 17.07 -14.09 7.52
CA GLN A 374 18.49 -13.81 7.42
C GLN A 374 19.08 -14.36 6.12
N GLU A 375 18.77 -15.62 5.75
CA GLU A 375 19.23 -16.19 4.48
C GLU A 375 18.66 -15.44 3.27
N VAL A 376 17.37 -15.06 3.31
CA VAL A 376 16.75 -14.23 2.27
C VAL A 376 17.45 -12.86 2.16
N TRP A 377 17.80 -12.23 3.28
CA TRP A 377 18.55 -10.97 3.28
C TRP A 377 19.97 -11.13 2.72
N GLU A 378 20.66 -12.22 3.04
CA GLU A 378 21.99 -12.50 2.48
C GLU A 378 21.94 -12.70 0.97
N VAL A 379 20.88 -13.33 0.45
CA VAL A 379 20.65 -13.41 -1.00
C VAL A 379 20.49 -12.01 -1.60
N TYR A 380 19.70 -11.13 -0.97
CA TYR A 380 19.54 -9.74 -1.43
C TYR A 380 20.90 -9.06 -1.59
N ALA A 381 21.65 -9.04 -0.49
CA ALA A 381 22.89 -8.29 -0.37
C ALA A 381 23.96 -8.74 -1.37
N ASN A 382 23.94 -10.01 -1.77
CA ASN A 382 24.94 -10.59 -2.67
C ASN A 382 24.46 -10.69 -4.13
N ALA A 383 23.16 -10.78 -4.37
CA ALA A 383 22.61 -11.08 -5.70
C ALA A 383 21.98 -9.89 -6.40
N TYR A 384 21.53 -8.86 -5.69
CA TYR A 384 20.78 -7.74 -6.28
C TYR A 384 21.60 -6.46 -6.34
N ASP A 385 21.72 -5.90 -7.54
CA ASP A 385 22.26 -4.56 -7.75
C ASP A 385 21.10 -3.55 -7.86
N TYR A 386 21.05 -2.62 -6.92
CA TYR A 386 20.00 -1.59 -6.84
C TYR A 386 20.08 -0.58 -7.99
N LEU A 387 21.28 -0.17 -8.40
CA LEU A 387 21.47 0.88 -9.40
C LEU A 387 21.10 0.36 -10.78
N THR A 388 21.56 -0.84 -11.14
CA THR A 388 21.24 -1.45 -12.43
C THR A 388 19.90 -2.17 -12.45
N HIS A 389 19.28 -2.40 -11.28
CA HIS A 389 18.08 -3.21 -11.13
C HIS A 389 18.25 -4.63 -11.71
N THR A 390 19.42 -5.24 -11.49
CA THR A 390 19.73 -6.57 -12.02
C THR A 390 19.98 -7.58 -10.92
N CYS A 391 19.40 -8.76 -11.07
CA CYS A 391 19.75 -9.95 -10.28
C CYS A 391 20.91 -10.69 -10.93
N ASN A 392 21.88 -11.13 -10.12
CA ASN A 392 22.93 -12.05 -10.55
C ASN A 392 22.27 -13.36 -11.04
N LEU A 393 22.56 -13.72 -12.30
CA LEU A 393 21.89 -14.82 -13.00
C LEU A 393 22.10 -16.20 -12.36
N ASN A 394 23.12 -16.35 -11.51
CA ASN A 394 23.36 -17.60 -10.81
C ASN A 394 22.34 -17.88 -9.69
N LEU A 395 21.47 -16.91 -9.35
CA LEU A 395 20.53 -16.95 -8.22
C LEU A 395 19.12 -16.42 -8.58
N THR A 396 18.71 -16.45 -9.85
CA THR A 396 17.50 -15.75 -10.35
C THR A 396 16.21 -16.06 -9.59
N SER A 397 15.91 -17.33 -9.29
CA SER A 397 14.69 -17.71 -8.57
C SER A 397 14.70 -17.14 -7.14
N THR A 398 15.83 -17.27 -6.44
CA THR A 398 16.00 -16.75 -5.07
C THR A 398 15.97 -15.23 -5.03
N CYS A 399 16.47 -14.56 -6.07
CA CYS A 399 16.41 -13.10 -6.16
C CYS A 399 14.97 -12.58 -6.21
N SER A 400 14.11 -13.14 -7.07
CA SER A 400 12.70 -12.73 -7.16
C SER A 400 11.94 -12.86 -5.84
N HIS A 401 12.16 -13.95 -5.10
CA HIS A 401 11.58 -14.16 -3.77
C HIS A 401 12.04 -13.11 -2.76
N THR A 402 13.29 -12.69 -2.89
CA THR A 402 13.90 -11.67 -2.04
C THR A 402 13.37 -10.26 -2.37
N LEU A 403 13.13 -9.96 -3.65
CA LEU A 403 12.50 -8.71 -4.06
C LEU A 403 11.06 -8.61 -3.55
N GLN A 404 10.33 -9.73 -3.51
CA GLN A 404 9.01 -9.77 -2.88
C GLN A 404 9.07 -9.49 -1.37
N PHE A 405 10.04 -10.06 -0.68
CA PHE A 405 10.25 -9.82 0.75
C PHE A 405 10.52 -8.34 1.05
N LEU A 406 11.28 -7.65 0.19
CA LEU A 406 11.66 -6.25 0.36
C LEU A 406 10.72 -5.25 -0.35
N TRP A 407 9.58 -5.72 -0.87
CA TRP A 407 8.64 -4.90 -1.61
C TRP A 407 8.02 -3.82 -0.71
N PHE A 408 8.00 -2.57 -1.19
CA PHE A 408 7.66 -1.41 -0.37
C PHE A 408 6.17 -1.34 0.00
N GLU A 409 5.30 -1.95 -0.79
CA GLU A 409 3.88 -2.08 -0.44
C GLU A 409 3.72 -3.14 0.64
N GLY A 410 3.82 -2.69 1.89
CA GLY A 410 3.51 -3.48 3.07
C GLY A 410 2.02 -3.82 3.17
N GLY A 411 1.65 -4.57 4.18
CA GLY A 411 0.29 -5.07 4.34
C GLY A 411 0.29 -6.36 5.15
N GLN A 412 -0.88 -6.97 5.29
CA GLN A 412 -0.99 -8.21 6.06
C GLN A 412 0.00 -9.27 5.58
N ILE A 413 0.48 -10.11 6.49
CA ILE A 413 1.36 -11.23 6.14
C ILE A 413 0.77 -12.53 6.69
N GLY A 414 0.92 -13.60 5.93
CA GLY A 414 0.66 -14.94 6.43
C GLY A 414 1.69 -15.89 5.86
N CYS A 415 2.30 -16.68 6.72
CA CYS A 415 3.34 -17.63 6.32
C CYS A 415 2.96 -19.05 6.72
N ALA A 416 3.43 -20.01 5.93
CA ALA A 416 3.32 -21.41 6.21
C ALA A 416 4.64 -22.10 5.88
N ARG A 417 4.78 -23.32 6.40
CA ARG A 417 5.92 -24.18 6.09
C ARG A 417 5.42 -25.57 5.78
N SER A 418 5.97 -26.17 4.75
CA SER A 418 5.76 -27.58 4.41
C SER A 418 7.07 -28.34 4.47
N GLU A 419 6.98 -29.62 4.82
CA GLU A 419 8.07 -30.57 4.69
C GLU A 419 7.83 -31.39 3.42
N CYS A 420 8.70 -31.17 2.45
CA CYS A 420 8.63 -31.75 1.12
C CYS A 420 9.45 -33.04 1.08
N GLY A 421 8.75 -34.15 0.83
CA GLY A 421 9.34 -35.47 0.67
C GLY A 421 10.02 -35.66 -0.70
N GLY A 422 11.14 -36.38 -0.71
CA GLY A 422 11.95 -36.71 -1.89
C GLY A 422 13.15 -37.58 -1.50
N ASN A 423 14.24 -37.54 -2.27
CA ASN A 423 15.51 -38.22 -1.91
C ASN A 423 16.18 -37.57 -0.67
N THR A 424 15.90 -36.30 -0.41
CA THR A 424 16.38 -35.53 0.74
C THR A 424 15.22 -34.71 1.29
N THR A 425 15.05 -34.67 2.61
CA THR A 425 14.05 -33.82 3.25
C THR A 425 14.32 -32.34 2.93
N GLN A 426 13.33 -31.66 2.36
CA GLN A 426 13.38 -30.25 2.02
C GLN A 426 12.30 -29.52 2.80
N TYR A 427 12.63 -28.38 3.39
CA TYR A 427 11.67 -27.51 4.06
C TYR A 427 11.41 -26.30 3.19
N LEU A 428 10.13 -26.06 2.90
CA LEU A 428 9.68 -24.93 2.11
C LEU A 428 8.92 -23.97 3.01
N THR A 429 9.45 -22.76 3.20
CA THR A 429 8.77 -21.67 3.88
C THR A 429 8.19 -20.73 2.85
N VAL A 430 6.88 -20.49 2.92
CA VAL A 430 6.16 -19.58 2.02
C VAL A 430 5.54 -18.49 2.85
N CYS A 431 5.73 -17.24 2.45
CA CYS A 431 5.01 -16.09 2.97
C CYS A 431 4.19 -15.45 1.85
N ALA A 432 2.92 -15.18 2.13
CA ALA A 432 1.99 -14.52 1.24
C ALA A 432 1.74 -13.07 1.68
N TYR A 433 1.63 -12.19 0.70
CA TYR A 433 1.47 -10.75 0.86
C TYR A 433 0.32 -10.25 -0.03
N PRO A 434 -0.42 -9.19 0.38
CA PRO A 434 -1.49 -8.62 -0.42
C PRO A 434 -1.00 -7.98 -1.72
N HIS A 435 0.26 -7.55 -1.76
CA HIS A 435 0.86 -6.86 -2.90
C HIS A 435 2.00 -7.67 -3.49
N ARG A 436 1.93 -7.85 -4.81
CA ARG A 436 2.93 -8.57 -5.58
C ARG A 436 4.02 -7.63 -6.07
N ALA A 437 5.27 -8.00 -5.86
CA ALA A 437 6.43 -7.30 -6.41
C ALA A 437 6.42 -7.35 -7.94
N LEU A 438 6.68 -6.18 -8.53
CA LEU A 438 6.76 -6.04 -9.97
C LEU A 438 8.19 -6.33 -10.45
N PRO A 439 8.40 -7.29 -11.37
CA PRO A 439 9.74 -7.75 -11.74
C PRO A 439 10.70 -6.68 -12.28
N ASN A 440 10.16 -5.59 -12.85
CA ASN A 440 10.93 -4.50 -13.46
C ASN A 440 10.99 -3.24 -12.57
N MET A 441 10.57 -3.36 -11.30
CA MET A 441 10.51 -2.25 -10.36
C MET A 441 11.43 -2.49 -9.18
N ARG A 442 12.01 -1.42 -8.64
CA ARG A 442 12.83 -1.53 -7.44
C ARG A 442 11.95 -1.86 -6.24
N PRO A 443 12.36 -2.81 -5.38
CA PRO A 443 11.54 -3.26 -4.27
C PRO A 443 11.32 -2.16 -3.23
N HIS A 444 12.27 -1.23 -3.07
CA HIS A 444 12.20 -0.10 -2.14
C HIS A 444 12.97 1.11 -2.67
N THR A 445 12.83 2.25 -1.98
CA THR A 445 13.58 3.48 -2.31
C THR A 445 14.86 3.55 -1.50
N ILE A 446 16.00 3.80 -2.16
CA ILE A 446 17.23 4.28 -1.52
C ILE A 446 17.44 5.71 -2.00
N ALA A 447 17.14 6.69 -1.14
CA ALA A 447 17.17 8.11 -1.49
C ALA A 447 18.01 9.00 -0.57
N PRO A 448 19.33 8.79 -0.43
CA PRO A 448 20.19 9.77 0.21
C PRO A 448 20.15 11.11 -0.55
N PRO A 449 20.17 12.27 0.13
CA PRO A 449 20.18 12.49 1.58
C PRO A 449 18.79 12.63 2.24
N LEU A 450 17.70 12.19 1.60
CA LEU A 450 16.36 12.29 2.19
C LEU A 450 16.28 11.49 3.50
N PRO A 451 15.58 12.01 4.52
CA PRO A 451 15.28 11.25 5.73
C PRO A 451 14.51 9.96 5.40
N VAL A 452 14.70 8.94 6.24
CA VAL A 452 13.90 7.72 6.17
C VAL A 452 12.41 8.07 6.32
N CYS A 453 11.53 7.29 5.69
CA CYS A 453 10.08 7.50 5.68
C CYS A 453 9.59 8.80 5.00
N SER A 454 10.46 9.55 4.31
CA SER A 454 10.06 10.76 3.57
C SER A 454 9.03 10.52 2.45
N LEU A 455 8.74 9.25 2.13
CA LEU A 455 7.88 8.82 1.04
C LEU A 455 6.71 7.94 1.53
N CYS A 456 6.36 8.01 2.81
CA CYS A 456 5.20 7.26 3.31
C CYS A 456 3.89 7.76 2.68
N GLY A 457 3.04 6.80 2.29
CA GLY A 457 1.72 7.04 1.71
C GLY A 457 0.62 7.27 2.74
N THR A 458 -0.58 7.62 2.25
CA THR A 458 -1.74 7.97 3.08
C THR A 458 -2.16 6.84 4.01
N ALA A 459 -2.10 5.59 3.55
CA ALA A 459 -2.50 4.42 4.34
C ALA A 459 -1.50 4.04 5.45
N PHE A 460 -0.24 4.48 5.33
CA PHE A 460 0.85 4.12 6.24
C PHE A 460 1.68 5.35 6.64
N PRO A 461 1.06 6.39 7.24
CA PRO A 461 1.68 7.70 7.39
C PRO A 461 2.75 7.78 8.48
N ARG A 462 2.87 6.76 9.36
CA ARG A 462 3.76 6.79 10.52
C ARG A 462 5.10 6.14 10.20
N CYS A 463 6.20 6.82 10.50
CA CYS A 463 7.51 6.22 10.49
C CYS A 463 7.75 5.45 11.80
N ARG A 464 7.96 4.15 11.71
CA ARG A 464 8.32 3.30 12.85
C ARG A 464 9.37 2.29 12.40
N ASP A 465 10.50 2.25 13.11
CA ASP A 465 11.61 1.35 12.81
C ASP A 465 12.06 1.48 11.35
N ASP A 466 12.15 2.73 10.86
CA ASP A 466 12.54 3.04 9.48
C ASP A 466 11.53 2.54 8.40
N LEU A 467 10.32 2.14 8.81
CA LEU A 467 9.23 1.65 7.94
C LEU A 467 7.97 2.52 8.03
N CYS A 468 7.21 2.57 6.94
CA CYS A 468 5.89 3.19 6.88
C CYS A 468 4.81 2.28 7.50
N CYS A 469 4.11 2.77 8.53
CA CYS A 469 3.15 2.01 9.34
C CYS A 469 1.80 2.73 9.50
N ILE A 470 0.76 1.95 9.80
CA ILE A 470 -0.59 2.45 10.13
C ILE A 470 -0.55 3.16 11.49
N ASP A 471 -1.39 4.19 11.68
CA ASP A 471 -1.59 4.82 12.99
C ASP A 471 -2.38 3.90 13.93
N PRO A 472 -1.86 3.52 15.12
CA PRO A 472 -2.58 2.66 16.06
C PRO A 472 -3.93 3.23 16.52
N THR A 473 -4.19 4.54 16.42
CA THR A 473 -5.48 5.12 16.86
C THR A 473 -6.64 4.85 15.92
N THR A 474 -6.41 4.57 14.63
CA THR A 474 -7.50 4.31 13.67
C THR A 474 -8.18 2.95 13.89
N VAL A 475 -7.58 2.08 14.69
CA VAL A 475 -8.13 0.74 14.99
C VAL A 475 -9.18 0.80 16.12
N ALA A 476 -9.29 1.91 16.87
CA ALA A 476 -9.96 1.91 18.18
C ALA A 476 -11.45 2.34 18.21
N THR A 477 -12.08 2.79 17.10
CA THR A 477 -13.38 3.49 17.22
C THR A 477 -14.65 2.67 17.10
N ASN A 478 -14.62 1.38 16.78
CA ASN A 478 -15.85 0.59 16.69
C ASN A 478 -15.79 -0.67 17.55
N THR A 479 -15.98 -0.53 18.86
CA THR A 479 -16.24 -1.71 19.72
C THR A 479 -17.06 -1.32 20.95
N THR A 480 -18.37 -1.25 20.76
CA THR A 480 -19.32 -1.38 21.87
C THR A 480 -19.30 -2.82 22.36
N ILE A 481 -19.04 -2.94 23.65
CA ILE A 481 -18.79 -4.17 24.40
C ILE A 481 -20.03 -5.06 24.37
N THR A 482 -19.93 -6.24 23.76
CA THR A 482 -20.89 -7.31 24.03
C THR A 482 -20.18 -8.65 24.17
N THR A 483 -20.52 -9.31 25.26
CA THR A 483 -19.81 -10.38 25.95
C THR A 483 -19.71 -11.69 25.17
N SER A 484 -18.54 -12.31 25.33
CA SER A 484 -18.06 -13.60 24.86
C SER A 484 -19.06 -14.77 24.91
N PRO A 485 -19.15 -15.56 23.83
CA PRO A 485 -19.50 -16.97 23.87
C PRO A 485 -18.23 -17.83 23.98
N THR A 486 -18.32 -18.82 24.86
CA THR A 486 -17.35 -19.83 25.28
C THR A 486 -16.92 -20.84 24.20
N THR A 487 -15.58 -20.98 23.99
CA THR A 487 -14.73 -22.20 23.76
C THR A 487 -15.06 -23.22 22.66
N PRO A 488 -14.12 -24.11 22.24
CA PRO A 488 -12.63 -24.12 22.18
C PRO A 488 -12.16 -24.41 20.71
N GLU A 489 -10.99 -24.09 20.17
CA GLU A 489 -9.60 -24.46 20.50
C GLU A 489 -8.73 -23.48 19.69
N SER A 490 -8.30 -22.37 20.31
CA SER A 490 -7.29 -21.51 19.66
C SER A 490 -5.98 -22.27 19.68
N LYS A 491 -5.33 -22.43 18.52
CA LYS A 491 -4.01 -23.06 18.41
C LYS A 491 -3.01 -22.25 19.25
N GLU A 492 -2.75 -22.71 20.46
CA GLU A 492 -1.96 -21.98 21.46
C GLU A 492 -0.49 -21.93 21.01
N CYS A 493 0.04 -20.71 20.76
CA CYS A 493 1.45 -20.45 20.45
C CYS A 493 2.37 -20.68 21.67
N GLY A 494 2.24 -21.83 22.34
CA GLY A 494 2.91 -22.17 23.59
C GLY A 494 2.15 -21.74 24.85
N GLN A 495 2.59 -22.27 26.00
CA GLN A 495 2.07 -21.98 27.34
C GLN A 495 3.03 -21.10 28.14
N ILE A 496 2.48 -20.42 29.15
CA ILE A 496 3.29 -19.67 30.13
C ILE A 496 4.19 -20.67 30.87
N PRO A 497 5.52 -20.44 30.97
CA PRO A 497 6.43 -21.27 31.76
C PRO A 497 6.29 -20.96 33.26
N THR A 498 5.13 -21.27 33.84
CA THR A 498 4.69 -20.83 35.18
C THR A 498 5.65 -21.16 36.32
N SER A 499 6.33 -22.30 36.29
CA SER A 499 7.21 -22.77 37.38
C SER A 499 8.57 -22.07 37.46
N GLN A 500 8.89 -21.14 36.55
CA GLN A 500 10.23 -20.57 36.42
C GLN A 500 10.26 -19.05 36.23
N LEU A 501 9.14 -18.35 36.44
CA LEU A 501 9.10 -16.90 36.28
C LEU A 501 9.76 -16.16 37.45
N ALA A 502 10.58 -15.17 37.13
CA ALA A 502 11.16 -14.20 38.06
C ALA A 502 10.68 -12.80 37.71
N ASP A 503 10.51 -11.94 38.72
CA ASP A 503 10.25 -10.53 38.48
C ASP A 503 11.46 -9.90 37.78
N PHE A 504 11.22 -9.25 36.65
CA PHE A 504 12.21 -8.51 35.87
C PHE A 504 12.23 -7.07 36.37
N ILE A 505 13.05 -6.82 37.40
CA ILE A 505 13.01 -5.57 38.17
C ILE A 505 13.84 -4.52 37.47
N ARG A 506 13.24 -3.33 37.27
CA ARG A 506 13.94 -2.16 36.77
C ARG A 506 14.49 -1.33 37.92
N LEU A 507 15.78 -1.05 37.85
CA LEU A 507 16.52 -0.22 38.79
C LEU A 507 17.13 0.97 38.05
N TYR A 508 17.31 2.08 38.74
CA TYR A 508 17.95 3.28 38.19
C TYR A 508 19.03 3.82 39.13
N ASP A 509 20.26 3.82 38.63
CA ASP A 509 21.39 4.44 39.30
C ASP A 509 21.51 5.90 38.87
N LYS A 510 21.17 6.81 39.78
CA LYS A 510 21.25 8.27 39.55
C LYS A 510 22.69 8.76 39.42
N LYS A 511 23.66 8.13 40.09
CA LYS A 511 25.07 8.54 40.07
C LYS A 511 25.71 8.19 38.73
N GLU A 512 25.40 7.01 38.19
CA GLU A 512 25.90 6.56 36.88
C GLU A 512 24.98 6.96 35.70
N ASN A 513 23.81 7.54 35.98
CA ASN A 513 22.73 7.77 35.00
C ASN A 513 22.44 6.50 34.18
N ARG A 514 22.20 5.38 34.88
CA ARG A 514 22.18 4.04 34.28
C ARG A 514 20.89 3.29 34.61
N ASN A 515 20.28 2.71 33.59
CA ASN A 515 19.18 1.76 33.74
C ASN A 515 19.76 0.35 33.93
N ILE A 516 19.30 -0.33 34.97
CA ILE A 516 19.72 -1.68 35.32
C ILE A 516 18.47 -2.55 35.39
N PHE A 517 18.51 -3.72 34.78
CA PHE A 517 17.52 -4.77 35.01
C PHE A 517 18.17 -5.87 35.84
N GLU A 518 17.39 -6.51 36.71
CA GLU A 518 17.86 -7.61 37.53
C GLU A 518 16.71 -8.57 37.85
N ILE A 519 17.01 -9.86 37.97
CA ILE A 519 16.04 -10.90 38.36
C ILE A 519 16.36 -11.53 39.71
N ASP A 520 17.58 -11.33 40.21
CA ASP A 520 18.02 -11.80 41.52
C ASP A 520 17.69 -10.78 42.62
N GLN A 521 16.79 -11.16 43.53
CA GLN A 521 16.34 -10.32 44.64
C GLN A 521 17.47 -9.93 45.62
N GLN A 522 18.49 -10.78 45.77
CA GLN A 522 19.65 -10.47 46.60
C GLN A 522 20.48 -9.35 45.97
N VAL A 523 20.68 -9.40 44.64
CA VAL A 523 21.38 -8.35 43.89
C VAL A 523 20.58 -7.05 43.91
N VAL A 524 19.25 -7.12 43.74
CA VAL A 524 18.35 -5.96 43.87
C VAL A 524 18.52 -5.29 45.23
N SER A 525 18.46 -6.07 46.31
CA SER A 525 18.59 -5.55 47.68
C SER A 525 19.98 -4.94 47.94
N ALA A 526 21.03 -5.57 47.43
CA ALA A 526 22.39 -5.05 47.53
C ALA A 526 22.60 -3.74 46.75
N LEU A 527 21.96 -3.57 45.59
CA LEU A 527 22.02 -2.34 44.81
C LEU A 527 21.21 -1.22 45.47
N VAL A 528 20.03 -1.53 45.99
CA VAL A 528 19.20 -0.57 46.73
C VAL A 528 19.92 -0.07 47.98
N ALA A 529 20.59 -0.95 48.73
CA ALA A 529 21.42 -0.58 49.87
C ALA A 529 22.58 0.36 49.49
N LYS A 530 23.04 0.34 48.23
CA LYS A 530 24.06 1.27 47.69
C LYS A 530 23.48 2.60 47.18
N GLY A 531 22.17 2.81 47.29
CA GLY A 531 21.45 4.02 46.88
C GLY A 531 20.89 3.99 45.46
N VAL A 532 20.84 2.83 44.80
CA VAL A 532 20.17 2.66 43.51
C VAL A 532 18.65 2.67 43.71
N SER A 533 17.91 3.41 42.88
CA SER A 533 16.45 3.51 43.00
C SER A 533 15.77 2.28 42.41
N ASN A 534 14.85 1.65 43.15
CA ASN A 534 14.02 0.58 42.65
C ASN A 534 12.75 1.14 41.99
N LEU A 535 12.56 0.87 40.69
CA LEU A 535 11.40 1.33 39.91
C LEU A 535 10.30 0.26 39.77
N GLY A 536 10.49 -0.91 40.39
CA GLY A 536 9.53 -1.99 40.41
C GLY A 536 9.68 -2.98 39.24
N PRO A 537 8.82 -4.01 39.20
CA PRO A 537 8.83 -5.00 38.14
C PRO A 537 8.38 -4.38 36.81
N ALA A 538 9.19 -4.57 35.77
CA ALA A 538 8.81 -4.25 34.40
C ALA A 538 7.99 -5.36 33.74
N GLY A 539 7.96 -6.54 34.35
CA GLY A 539 7.29 -7.76 33.93
C GLY A 539 7.95 -8.97 34.59
N ARG A 540 7.80 -10.16 34.02
CA ARG A 540 8.39 -11.41 34.47
C ARG A 540 9.08 -12.16 33.35
N VAL A 541 10.22 -12.77 33.65
CA VAL A 541 11.03 -13.53 32.68
C VAL A 541 11.27 -14.94 33.19
N ALA A 542 11.48 -15.90 32.29
CA ALA A 542 11.80 -17.26 32.70
C ALA A 542 13.28 -17.37 33.12
N LYS A 543 13.54 -17.99 34.27
CA LYS A 543 14.91 -18.22 34.78
C LYS A 543 15.67 -19.27 33.98
N ALA A 544 14.96 -20.23 33.40
CA ALA A 544 15.53 -21.31 32.61
C ALA A 544 14.71 -21.53 31.33
N LEU A 545 15.35 -22.15 30.34
CA LEU A 545 14.70 -22.50 29.09
C LEU A 545 13.77 -23.71 29.33
N ASN A 546 12.47 -23.50 29.15
CA ASN A 546 11.44 -24.55 29.09
C ASN A 546 10.85 -24.62 27.68
N SER A 547 11.60 -25.25 26.77
CA SER A 547 11.21 -25.39 25.35
C SER A 547 9.92 -26.20 25.15
N THR A 548 9.56 -27.07 26.10
CA THR A 548 8.32 -27.85 26.07
C THR A 548 7.10 -26.96 26.30
N ALA A 549 7.16 -26.03 27.27
CA ALA A 549 6.09 -25.07 27.50
C ALA A 549 6.09 -23.96 26.45
N CYS A 550 7.28 -23.43 26.12
CA CYS A 550 7.44 -22.30 25.21
C CYS A 550 8.65 -22.48 24.29
N PRO A 551 8.46 -23.00 23.06
CA PRO A 551 9.55 -23.26 22.12
C PRO A 551 10.19 -21.98 21.55
N PHE A 552 9.56 -20.81 21.75
CA PHE A 552 9.98 -19.52 21.19
C PHE A 552 10.91 -18.73 22.11
N MET A 553 11.27 -19.27 23.28
CA MET A 553 12.10 -18.55 24.24
C MET A 553 13.53 -18.34 23.75
N GLN A 554 14.03 -17.13 23.93
CA GLN A 554 15.39 -16.72 23.61
C GLN A 554 16.09 -16.11 24.83
N PRO A 555 17.41 -16.28 24.97
CA PRO A 555 18.16 -15.77 26.10
C PRO A 555 18.27 -14.24 26.06
N ILE A 556 17.88 -13.57 27.15
CA ILE A 556 18.09 -12.14 27.33
C ILE A 556 19.57 -11.91 27.61
N VAL A 557 20.30 -11.47 26.60
CA VAL A 557 21.73 -11.19 26.68
C VAL A 557 21.96 -9.81 27.29
N VAL A 558 22.81 -9.76 28.31
CA VAL A 558 23.21 -8.51 28.96
C VAL A 558 24.50 -8.02 28.32
N LEU A 559 24.46 -6.85 27.70
CA LEU A 559 25.61 -6.20 27.08
C LEU A 559 25.94 -4.95 27.86
N ARG A 560 27.19 -4.83 28.34
CA ARG A 560 27.66 -3.74 29.20
C ARG A 560 28.79 -2.97 28.52
N ASN A 561 28.73 -1.65 28.60
CA ASN A 561 29.85 -0.79 28.24
C ASN A 561 30.28 -0.02 29.50
N ASP A 562 31.36 -0.49 30.13
CA ASP A 562 31.85 0.07 31.39
C ASP A 562 32.42 1.47 31.24
N LYS A 563 32.95 1.80 30.05
CA LYS A 563 33.44 3.16 29.74
C LYS A 563 32.30 4.16 29.71
N ARG A 564 31.15 3.78 29.14
CA ARG A 564 29.97 4.65 29.00
C ARG A 564 28.98 4.52 30.16
N LYS A 565 29.17 3.56 31.07
CA LYS A 565 28.24 3.21 32.15
C LYS A 565 26.83 2.91 31.64
N LYS A 566 26.72 2.21 30.51
CA LYS A 566 25.44 1.83 29.89
C LYS A 566 25.32 0.32 29.76
N SER A 567 24.09 -0.16 29.91
CA SER A 567 23.71 -1.54 29.63
C SER A 567 22.63 -1.55 28.56
N ILE A 568 22.60 -2.59 27.73
CA ILE A 568 21.46 -2.95 26.89
C ILE A 568 21.15 -4.43 27.11
N TYR A 569 19.87 -4.77 27.15
CA TYR A 569 19.35 -6.12 27.34
C TYR A 569 18.62 -6.47 26.06
N THR A 570 18.97 -7.56 25.39
CA THR A 570 18.38 -7.91 24.08
C THR A 570 18.40 -9.41 23.84
N ILE A 571 17.46 -9.90 23.04
CA ILE A 571 17.44 -11.28 22.53
C ILE A 571 17.84 -11.34 21.04
N ASP A 572 17.91 -10.20 20.35
CA ASP A 572 18.19 -10.11 18.92
C ASP A 572 19.70 -10.24 18.65
N SER A 573 20.06 -11.25 17.84
CA SER A 573 21.45 -11.51 17.42
C SER A 573 22.07 -10.33 16.66
N THR A 574 21.27 -9.58 15.92
CA THR A 574 21.72 -8.41 15.16
C THR A 574 22.04 -7.26 16.09
N ALA A 575 21.15 -6.96 17.04
CA ALA A 575 21.38 -5.98 18.10
C ALA A 575 22.62 -6.33 18.95
N ILE A 576 22.82 -7.62 19.27
CA ILE A 576 24.02 -8.09 19.98
C ILE A 576 25.29 -7.78 19.17
N THR A 577 25.29 -8.12 17.88
CA THR A 577 26.45 -7.91 17.00
C THR A 577 26.78 -6.41 16.86
N ALA A 578 25.76 -5.58 16.64
CA ALA A 578 25.92 -4.13 16.55
C ALA A 578 26.44 -3.52 17.86
N ALA A 579 25.93 -3.96 19.01
CA ALA A 579 26.39 -3.49 20.31
C ALA A 579 27.86 -3.89 20.57
N ASN A 580 28.27 -5.11 20.20
CA ASN A 580 29.67 -5.54 20.29
C ASN A 580 30.59 -4.64 19.45
N TYR A 581 30.19 -4.31 18.22
CA TYR A 581 30.92 -3.36 17.37
C TYR A 581 31.06 -1.98 18.01
N HIS A 582 30.06 -1.53 18.77
CA HIS A 582 30.08 -0.27 19.53
C HIS A 582 30.75 -0.37 20.91
N GLY A 583 31.53 -1.44 21.16
CA GLY A 583 32.34 -1.61 22.36
C GLY A 583 31.57 -2.03 23.61
N TYR A 584 30.38 -2.61 23.45
CA TYR A 584 29.73 -3.33 24.53
C TYR A 584 30.32 -4.74 24.64
N VAL A 585 30.39 -5.27 25.86
CA VAL A 585 30.88 -6.61 26.15
C VAL A 585 29.74 -7.43 26.74
N ARG A 586 29.61 -8.68 26.29
CA ARG A 586 28.64 -9.63 26.82
C ARG A 586 28.98 -9.98 28.26
N SER A 587 28.08 -9.63 29.16
CA SER A 587 28.18 -9.86 30.60
C SER A 587 27.52 -11.18 31.04
N GLY A 588 26.62 -11.74 30.22
CA GLY A 588 25.93 -13.00 30.52
C GLY A 588 24.52 -13.06 29.94
N THR A 589 23.74 -14.04 30.40
CA THR A 589 22.32 -14.21 30.11
C THR A 589 21.53 -14.00 31.40
N MET A 590 20.56 -13.08 31.39
CA MET A 590 19.76 -12.73 32.58
C MET A 590 18.56 -13.65 32.78
N GLY A 591 18.04 -14.24 31.71
CA GLY A 591 16.84 -15.05 31.71
C GLY A 591 16.38 -15.29 30.29
N TYR A 592 15.11 -15.66 30.11
CA TYR A 592 14.53 -15.97 28.82
C TYR A 592 13.22 -15.22 28.62
N ALA A 593 13.05 -14.68 27.42
CA ALA A 593 11.88 -13.93 26.95
C ALA A 593 11.49 -14.43 25.55
N VAL A 594 10.43 -13.88 24.96
CA VAL A 594 9.97 -14.24 23.62
C VAL A 594 10.01 -13.03 22.67
N PRO A 595 10.20 -13.25 21.36
CA PRO A 595 10.34 -12.15 20.39
C PRO A 595 9.02 -11.50 20.00
N GLY A 596 7.89 -12.21 20.12
CA GLY A 596 6.57 -11.73 19.72
C GLY A 596 5.60 -11.59 20.89
N LYS A 597 4.67 -10.65 20.77
CA LYS A 597 3.52 -10.53 21.66
C LYS A 597 2.67 -11.80 21.59
N ASP A 598 2.10 -12.19 22.72
CA ASP A 598 1.23 -13.35 22.89
C ASP A 598 1.87 -14.72 22.62
N MET A 599 3.13 -14.74 22.16
CA MET A 599 3.94 -15.96 22.15
C MET A 599 4.05 -16.46 23.59
N CYS A 600 3.57 -17.67 23.82
CA CYS A 600 3.50 -18.28 25.15
C CYS A 600 2.76 -17.40 26.18
N LYS A 601 1.79 -16.60 25.70
CA LYS A 601 0.99 -15.64 26.47
C LYS A 601 1.81 -14.52 27.13
N ALA A 602 3.00 -14.19 26.60
CA ALA A 602 3.76 -13.01 27.03
C ALA A 602 3.13 -11.74 26.46
N THR A 603 2.75 -10.77 27.30
CA THR A 603 1.95 -9.62 26.86
C THR A 603 2.64 -8.28 27.02
N THR A 604 3.72 -8.23 27.81
CA THR A 604 4.38 -6.98 28.20
C THR A 604 5.61 -6.74 27.33
N GLY A 605 5.56 -5.75 26.44
CA GLY A 605 6.71 -5.37 25.61
C GLY A 605 7.78 -4.60 26.41
N ILE A 606 9.05 -4.87 26.13
CA ILE A 606 10.18 -4.04 26.57
C ILE A 606 10.61 -3.12 25.43
N TYR A 607 10.27 -1.84 25.57
CA TYR A 607 10.43 -0.76 24.60
C TYR A 607 11.83 -0.13 24.73
N THR A 608 12.63 -0.13 23.66
CA THR A 608 13.97 0.46 23.65
C THR A 608 13.96 1.84 23.02
N PHE A 609 14.65 2.80 23.66
CA PHE A 609 14.95 4.11 23.12
C PHE A 609 16.45 4.39 23.22
N ARG A 610 17.00 5.12 22.23
CA ARG A 610 18.42 5.47 22.15
C ARG A 610 18.59 6.97 22.01
N HIS A 611 19.40 7.55 22.89
CA HIS A 611 19.92 8.90 22.75
C HIS A 611 21.39 8.84 22.33
N PRO A 612 21.87 9.65 21.36
CA PRO A 612 23.26 9.63 20.90
C PRO A 612 24.28 9.81 22.02
N CYS A 613 24.07 10.81 22.89
CA CYS A 613 24.93 11.08 24.06
C CYS A 613 24.59 10.25 25.31
N LEU A 614 23.31 10.03 25.62
CA LEU A 614 22.88 9.42 26.89
C LEU A 614 22.76 7.89 26.84
N GLY A 615 22.86 7.27 25.67
CA GLY A 615 22.81 5.81 25.50
C GLY A 615 21.38 5.26 25.46
N PHE A 616 21.18 4.04 25.97
CA PHE A 616 19.91 3.33 25.88
C PHE A 616 19.08 3.45 27.16
N VAL A 617 17.77 3.52 26.99
CA VAL A 617 16.75 3.31 28.04
C VAL A 617 15.74 2.28 27.55
N GLN A 618 15.36 1.35 28.42
CA GLN A 618 14.40 0.30 28.12
C GLN A 618 13.27 0.34 29.16
N LEU A 619 12.03 0.30 28.69
CA LEU A 619 10.81 0.60 29.46
C LEU A 619 9.72 -0.41 29.15
N SER A 620 8.82 -0.68 30.08
CA SER A 620 7.57 -1.42 29.80
C SER A 620 6.31 -0.59 30.05
N ASN A 621 6.42 0.46 30.87
CA ASN A 621 5.30 1.32 31.22
C ASN A 621 4.89 2.18 30.01
N LEU A 622 3.72 1.90 29.43
CA LEU A 622 3.20 2.60 28.25
C LEU A 622 3.03 4.11 28.46
N THR A 623 2.79 4.58 29.69
CA THR A 623 2.70 6.01 29.98
C THR A 623 4.06 6.69 29.82
N ASP A 624 5.15 6.08 30.28
CA ASP A 624 6.50 6.62 30.07
C ASP A 624 6.92 6.52 28.59
N VAL A 625 6.56 5.41 27.91
CA VAL A 625 6.80 5.23 26.47
C VAL A 625 6.11 6.32 25.65
N LYS A 626 4.82 6.60 25.92
CA LYS A 626 4.07 7.68 25.24
C LYS A 626 4.73 9.05 25.47
N LYS A 627 5.13 9.36 26.70
CA LYS A 627 5.80 10.64 27.02
C LYS A 627 7.14 10.83 26.30
N LEU A 628 7.88 9.75 26.05
CA LEU A 628 9.10 9.78 25.25
C LEU A 628 8.82 9.96 23.76
N LEU A 629 7.82 9.24 23.23
CA LEU A 629 7.40 9.36 21.83
C LEU A 629 6.87 10.76 21.50
N GLU A 630 6.21 11.41 22.45
CA GLU A 630 5.71 12.78 22.32
C GLU A 630 6.78 13.86 22.61
N ASP A 631 8.05 13.46 22.85
CA ASP A 631 9.18 14.32 23.25
C ASP A 631 8.88 15.21 24.49
N GLN A 632 7.87 14.86 25.26
CA GLN A 632 7.43 15.58 26.46
C GLN A 632 8.32 15.30 27.67
N LYS A 633 9.08 14.20 27.65
CA LYS A 633 9.94 13.77 28.75
C LYS A 633 11.21 13.12 28.21
N TRP A 634 12.37 13.63 28.65
CA TRP A 634 13.71 13.18 28.25
C TRP A 634 13.98 13.37 26.75
N GLN A 635 14.13 14.63 26.35
CA GLN A 635 14.31 15.01 24.94
C GLN A 635 15.53 14.35 24.28
N GLY A 636 15.43 14.06 22.98
CA GLY A 636 16.52 13.52 22.16
C GLY A 636 16.69 12.00 22.18
N TYR A 637 15.78 11.27 22.83
CA TYR A 637 15.72 9.81 22.75
C TYR A 637 14.92 9.36 21.53
N HIS A 638 15.54 8.59 20.65
CA HIS A 638 14.91 8.03 19.46
C HIS A 638 14.36 6.64 19.74
N TRP A 639 13.14 6.38 19.26
CA TRP A 639 12.51 5.06 19.30
C TRP A 639 13.35 4.03 18.53
N ARG A 640 13.49 2.81 19.08
CA ARG A 640 14.25 1.71 18.47
C ARG A 640 13.46 0.44 18.22
N GLY A 641 12.27 0.30 18.79
CA GLY A 641 11.49 -0.93 18.70
C GLY A 641 11.19 -1.57 20.06
N VAL A 642 10.33 -2.60 20.01
CA VAL A 642 10.14 -3.52 21.14
C VAL A 642 11.24 -4.57 21.04
N GLU A 643 12.06 -4.67 22.07
CA GLU A 643 13.22 -5.55 22.11
C GLU A 643 12.83 -7.01 22.31
N PHE A 644 11.85 -7.25 23.18
CA PHE A 644 11.29 -8.56 23.50
C PHE A 644 10.03 -8.41 24.36
N TYR A 645 9.28 -9.51 24.52
CA TYR A 645 8.08 -9.57 25.34
C TYR A 645 8.30 -10.45 26.58
N VAL A 646 7.74 -10.00 27.69
CA VAL A 646 7.81 -10.61 29.02
C VAL A 646 6.40 -10.83 29.57
N TRP A 647 6.27 -11.63 30.63
CA TRP A 647 4.99 -12.01 31.25
C TRP A 647 4.50 -11.01 32.29
#